data_AF-A0A0F9DVI1-F1
#
_entry.id   AF-A0A0F9DVI1-F1
#
_cell.length_a   1.000
_cell.length_b   1.000
_cell.length_c   1.000
_cell.angle_alpha   90.00
_cell.angle_beta   90.00
_cell.angle_gamma   90.00
#
_symmetry.space_group_name_H-M   'P 1'
#
loop_
_entity.id
_entity.type
_entity.pdbx_description
1 polymer ?
#
loop_
_entity_poly.entity_id
_entity_poly.type
_entity_poly.pdbx_seq_one_letter_code
_entity_poly.pdbx_strand_id
1 'polypeptide(L)'
;SKVLTQPIKRDVYIRVLIIIAIAIIVGSVMTVNNSIADAKKLEFLGPYTAQQVGVNRYLGELDKIQENTHDVQLNPVSPNNIQNYIAQNADVLDVIRVWDWDAAFAKLKPEIGLIPYVDFEDNDILRFNNTLYWTASMKPILPPSVSAENTWYNEHLVYTHVPTGFLTLGATDGNIVDSSEFFAQRAIYYGEGGLLDQTWSGYPVNRGDVSAELNNAFYDGLGGLTLSPPMSWIFEPNFLLSFPTEPVHVMRYKDINERMETLFPYFLYNLFGKELDSIPVTDGTNTYWLVPLIIGFDTSDVPWSAGNPYLRLVGYALIDTYDGSIQLFTTGDDFFSKMFASQYSNQIIETPQWLEEQIRYPVELFNWKTEMYNIYHVTNVETFIQANEFYEIPRGLDTYYIEAKPLGFEKTEFIGLLSLELRGSQGRNLAGYMIVENDLSNLGDMQFYEIPLNSTTKLIGPTAVREALERDPDFAQLKTLLRNPRIGDNILYRVGEQDTYFIPVYTAGAGGVVAQLGTIAAVGAAFTGEYYVGLGATQEEAFEEYLQKLSGVVSTAPSTNGDISFDLDRTARIDMITSLLEDQDLEILTPSSIQVPLSFNEGKIAFYSQAELEDTEKLITEFLDDFVIPRTERIFMWEEDNILNLGTIV
;
A
#
# COMPACT_ATOMS: atom_id res chain seq x y z
N SER A 1 3.08 63.39 59.42
CA SER A 1 2.02 63.56 58.42
C SER A 1 2.59 63.26 57.04
N LYS A 2 2.40 62.05 56.51
CA LYS A 2 2.75 61.72 55.11
C LYS A 2 1.48 61.92 54.30
N VAL A 3 1.44 63.00 53.50
CA VAL A 3 0.32 63.31 52.62
C VAL A 3 0.37 62.31 51.46
N LEU A 4 -0.58 61.37 51.44
CA LEU A 4 -0.93 60.59 50.26
C LEU A 4 -1.59 61.55 49.26
N THR A 5 -0.80 62.09 48.33
CA THR A 5 -1.35 62.70 47.11
C THR A 5 -1.92 61.58 46.26
N GLN A 6 -3.22 61.30 46.40
CA GLN A 6 -3.94 60.52 45.39
C GLN A 6 -3.75 61.22 44.04
N PRO A 7 -3.37 60.50 42.98
CA PRO A 7 -3.27 61.11 41.66
C PRO A 7 -4.63 61.71 41.32
N ILE A 8 -4.64 63.00 40.99
CA ILE A 8 -5.85 63.71 40.56
C ILE A 8 -6.45 62.87 39.44
N LYS A 9 -7.75 62.54 39.49
CA LYS A 9 -8.41 61.64 38.51
C LYS A 9 -8.01 61.95 37.05
N ARG A 10 -7.78 63.23 36.75
CA ARG A 10 -7.25 63.77 35.49
C ARG A 10 -5.92 63.14 35.04
N ASP A 11 -4.95 62.95 35.93
CA ASP A 11 -3.65 62.36 35.58
C ASP A 11 -3.77 60.86 35.26
N VAL A 12 -4.70 60.17 35.92
CA VAL A 12 -5.02 58.77 35.60
C VAL A 12 -5.70 58.69 34.24
N TYR A 13 -6.67 59.56 33.95
CA TYR A 13 -7.32 59.63 32.63
C TYR A 13 -6.33 59.96 31.51
N ILE A 14 -5.39 60.88 31.73
CA ILE A 14 -4.36 61.24 30.74
C ILE A 14 -3.44 60.05 30.46
N ARG A 15 -2.97 59.32 31.48
CA ARG A 15 -2.12 58.13 31.28
C ARG A 15 -2.87 57.02 30.54
N VAL A 16 -4.13 56.76 30.89
CA VAL A 16 -4.97 55.78 30.20
C VAL A 16 -5.20 56.19 28.74
N LEU A 17 -5.51 57.47 28.48
CA LEU A 17 -5.66 58.00 27.12
C LEU A 17 -4.37 57.90 26.29
N ILE A 18 -3.21 58.14 26.89
CA ILE A 18 -1.92 57.99 26.20
C ILE A 18 -1.65 56.53 25.86
N ILE A 19 -1.90 55.60 26.79
CA ILE A 19 -1.74 54.16 26.52
C ILE A 19 -2.69 53.71 25.40
N ILE A 20 -3.94 54.18 25.41
CA ILE A 20 -4.91 53.90 24.34
C ILE A 20 -4.46 54.51 23.02
N ALA A 21 -3.94 55.74 23.02
CA ALA A 21 -3.44 56.39 21.81
C ALA A 21 -2.21 55.66 21.24
N ILE A 22 -1.28 55.22 22.08
CA ILE A 22 -0.13 54.41 21.67
C ILE A 22 -0.62 53.08 21.11
N ALA A 23 -1.56 52.39 21.77
CA ALA A 23 -2.12 51.14 21.29
C ALA A 23 -2.84 51.30 19.93
N ILE A 24 -3.58 52.39 19.73
CA ILE A 24 -4.23 52.70 18.45
C ILE A 24 -3.18 53.00 17.38
N ILE A 25 -2.16 53.79 17.67
CA ILE A 25 -1.10 54.12 16.70
C ILE A 25 -0.31 52.86 16.32
N VAL A 26 0.13 52.09 17.31
CA VAL A 26 0.85 50.83 17.09
C VAL A 26 -0.03 49.84 16.34
N GLY A 27 -1.28 49.68 16.75
CA GLY A 27 -2.26 48.83 16.05
C GLY A 27 -2.48 49.28 14.61
N SER A 28 -2.64 50.58 14.36
CA SER A 28 -2.83 51.13 13.01
C SER A 28 -1.59 50.95 12.13
N VAL A 29 -0.39 51.19 12.67
CA VAL A 29 0.87 50.96 11.96
C VAL A 29 1.06 49.48 11.68
N MET A 30 0.75 48.58 12.62
CA MET A 30 0.77 47.14 12.41
C MET A 30 -0.23 46.71 11.35
N THR A 31 -1.46 47.21 11.37
CA THR A 31 -2.48 46.89 10.36
C THR A 31 -2.08 47.38 8.98
N VAL A 32 -1.55 48.60 8.86
CA VAL A 32 -1.07 49.15 7.58
C VAL A 32 0.15 48.37 7.10
N ASN A 33 1.10 48.03 7.99
CA ASN A 33 2.26 47.25 7.63
C ASN A 33 1.89 45.82 7.19
N ASN A 34 0.98 45.15 7.89
CA ASN A 34 0.44 43.86 7.49
C ASN A 34 -0.31 43.94 6.16
N SER A 35 -1.10 45.00 5.94
CA SER A 35 -1.80 45.20 4.67
C SER A 35 -0.85 45.46 3.50
N ILE A 36 0.23 46.21 3.71
CA ILE A 36 1.29 46.40 2.69
C ILE A 36 2.04 45.09 2.45
N ALA A 37 2.33 44.33 3.50
CA ALA A 37 2.94 43.01 3.39
C ALA A 37 2.04 42.01 2.65
N ASP A 38 0.72 42.05 2.85
CA ASP A 38 -0.24 41.22 2.11
C ASP A 38 -0.35 41.65 0.63
N ALA A 39 -0.30 42.95 0.34
CA ALA A 39 -0.34 43.46 -1.02
C ALA A 39 0.98 43.22 -1.79
N LYS A 40 2.12 43.15 -1.08
CA LYS A 40 3.47 42.87 -1.61
C LYS A 40 4.03 41.56 -1.06
N LYS A 41 3.17 40.55 -0.93
CA LYS A 41 3.48 39.30 -0.23
C LYS A 41 4.71 38.59 -0.78
N LEU A 42 4.86 38.57 -2.10
CA LEU A 42 6.01 37.97 -2.78
C LEU A 42 7.33 38.72 -2.46
N GLU A 43 7.31 40.05 -2.43
CA GLU A 43 8.51 40.87 -2.19
C GLU A 43 8.99 40.76 -0.73
N PHE A 44 8.06 40.72 0.24
CA PHE A 44 8.41 40.69 1.66
C PHE A 44 8.54 39.29 2.26
N LEU A 45 7.63 38.36 1.95
CA LEU A 45 7.67 37.00 2.49
C LEU A 45 8.46 36.04 1.61
N GLY A 46 8.67 36.35 0.33
CA GLY A 46 9.29 35.42 -0.60
C GLY A 46 10.63 34.85 -0.14
N PRO A 47 11.58 35.67 0.36
CA PRO A 47 12.84 35.17 0.91
C PRO A 47 12.64 34.25 2.13
N TYR A 48 11.67 34.53 3.00
CA TYR A 48 11.38 33.70 4.18
C TYR A 48 10.76 32.36 3.78
N THR A 49 9.82 32.39 2.83
CA THR A 49 9.21 31.18 2.26
C THR A 49 10.26 30.31 1.58
N ALA A 50 11.20 30.89 0.82
CA ALA A 50 12.28 30.15 0.20
C ALA A 50 13.18 29.44 1.24
N GLN A 51 13.51 30.10 2.35
CA GLN A 51 14.26 29.48 3.46
C GLN A 51 13.46 28.36 4.13
N GLN A 52 12.16 28.59 4.37
CA GLN A 52 11.27 27.56 4.93
C GLN A 52 11.21 26.34 4.03
N VAL A 53 11.00 26.51 2.72
CA VAL A 53 11.00 25.41 1.76
C VAL A 53 12.36 24.69 1.78
N GLY A 54 13.47 25.44 1.73
CA GLY A 54 14.82 24.84 1.74
C GLY A 54 15.11 23.98 2.97
N VAL A 55 14.84 24.51 4.18
CA VAL A 55 15.06 23.78 5.43
C VAL A 55 14.19 22.53 5.49
N ASN A 56 12.89 22.65 5.17
CA ASN A 56 11.97 21.53 5.26
C ASN A 56 12.22 20.46 4.20
N ARG A 57 12.68 20.83 3.00
CA ARG A 57 13.15 19.87 1.99
C ARG A 57 14.33 19.05 2.51
N TYR A 58 15.28 19.68 3.19
CA TYR A 58 16.39 18.97 3.82
C TYR A 58 15.92 18.07 4.97
N LEU A 59 15.00 18.55 5.82
CA LEU A 59 14.44 17.73 6.91
C LEU A 59 13.76 16.47 6.36
N GLY A 60 12.97 16.58 5.29
CA GLY A 60 12.28 15.46 4.65
C GLY A 60 13.12 14.60 3.69
N GLU A 61 14.39 14.93 3.44
CA GLU A 61 15.21 14.31 2.37
C GLU A 61 14.55 14.37 0.98
N LEU A 62 13.81 15.44 0.70
CA LEU A 62 13.01 15.57 -0.52
C LEU A 62 13.86 15.78 -1.78
N ASP A 63 15.17 16.01 -1.63
CA ASP A 63 16.13 16.04 -2.72
C ASP A 63 16.52 14.65 -3.22
N LYS A 64 16.25 13.59 -2.43
CA LYS A 64 16.47 12.19 -2.82
C LYS A 64 15.28 11.58 -3.57
N ILE A 65 14.11 12.25 -3.58
CA ILE A 65 12.91 11.75 -4.26
C ILE A 65 13.05 11.97 -5.76
N GLN A 66 12.92 10.89 -6.54
CA GLN A 66 12.91 10.98 -8.01
C GLN A 66 11.50 11.29 -8.50
N GLU A 67 11.36 12.35 -9.30
CA GLU A 67 10.09 12.72 -9.93
C GLU A 67 10.03 12.17 -11.36
N ASN A 68 9.02 11.35 -11.65
CA ASN A 68 8.76 10.75 -12.96
C ASN A 68 7.42 11.25 -13.48
N THR A 69 7.37 11.68 -14.75
CA THR A 69 6.09 12.05 -15.38
C THR A 69 5.39 10.80 -15.92
N HIS A 70 4.15 10.59 -15.52
CA HIS A 70 3.30 9.49 -15.98
C HIS A 70 2.12 10.05 -16.79
N ASP A 71 2.22 9.98 -18.12
CA ASP A 71 1.13 10.37 -19.01
C ASP A 71 0.18 9.20 -19.23
N VAL A 72 -1.00 9.30 -18.62
CA VAL A 72 -1.98 8.22 -18.60
C VAL A 72 -2.68 8.15 -19.95
N GLN A 73 -2.62 6.97 -20.58
CA GLN A 73 -3.29 6.70 -21.84
C GLN A 73 -4.25 5.53 -21.70
N LEU A 74 -5.44 5.67 -22.28
CA LEU A 74 -6.37 4.56 -22.46
C LEU A 74 -6.11 3.95 -23.83
N ASN A 75 -5.35 2.86 -23.84
CA ASN A 75 -5.04 2.11 -25.04
C ASN A 75 -5.90 0.84 -25.08
N PRO A 76 -6.99 0.78 -25.85
CA PRO A 76 -7.81 -0.42 -25.92
C PRO A 76 -6.99 -1.58 -26.49
N VAL A 77 -7.05 -2.73 -25.83
CA VAL A 77 -6.49 -3.97 -26.36
C VAL A 77 -7.50 -4.60 -27.30
N SER A 78 -7.08 -4.99 -28.51
CA SER A 78 -7.95 -5.70 -29.45
C SER A 78 -8.49 -6.98 -28.82
N PRO A 79 -9.80 -7.31 -28.95
CA PRO A 79 -10.40 -8.51 -28.35
C PRO A 79 -9.59 -9.79 -28.61
N ASN A 80 -9.15 -9.99 -29.86
CA ASN A 80 -8.36 -11.16 -30.28
C ASN A 80 -6.97 -11.27 -29.62
N ASN A 81 -6.48 -10.20 -28.98
CA ASN A 81 -5.17 -10.15 -28.33
C ASN A 81 -5.25 -10.06 -26.80
N ILE A 82 -6.46 -10.01 -26.21
CA ILE A 82 -6.64 -9.89 -24.75
C ILE A 82 -5.96 -11.05 -24.03
N GLN A 83 -6.17 -12.29 -24.49
CA GLN A 83 -5.56 -13.48 -23.90
C GLN A 83 -4.02 -13.46 -23.96
N ASN A 84 -3.45 -13.05 -25.09
CA ASN A 84 -2.00 -12.88 -25.21
C ASN A 84 -1.49 -11.76 -24.30
N TYR A 85 -2.25 -10.68 -24.17
CA TYR A 85 -1.89 -9.55 -23.31
C TYR A 85 -1.88 -9.94 -21.83
N ILE A 86 -2.85 -10.72 -21.38
CA ILE A 86 -2.89 -11.30 -20.03
C ILE A 86 -1.66 -12.20 -19.82
N ALA A 87 -1.40 -13.13 -20.75
CA ALA A 87 -0.26 -14.04 -20.64
C ALA A 87 1.10 -13.31 -20.64
N GLN A 88 1.21 -12.18 -21.35
CA GLN A 88 2.44 -11.35 -21.36
C GLN A 88 2.66 -10.57 -20.06
N ASN A 89 1.61 -10.32 -19.28
CA ASN A 89 1.66 -9.54 -18.04
C ASN A 89 1.29 -10.38 -16.81
N ALA A 90 1.44 -11.71 -16.92
CA ALA A 90 1.25 -12.64 -15.81
C ALA A 90 2.22 -12.36 -14.65
N ASP A 91 3.40 -11.79 -14.93
CA ASP A 91 4.37 -11.36 -13.93
C ASP A 91 3.77 -10.40 -12.88
N VAL A 92 2.87 -9.51 -13.30
CA VAL A 92 2.16 -8.60 -12.39
C VAL A 92 0.88 -9.23 -11.86
N LEU A 93 0.09 -9.89 -12.71
CA LEU A 93 -1.22 -10.45 -12.32
C LEU A 93 -1.08 -11.51 -11.22
N ASP A 94 -0.08 -12.38 -11.30
CA ASP A 94 0.13 -13.49 -10.36
C ASP A 94 0.52 -13.01 -8.95
N VAL A 95 0.95 -11.74 -8.79
CA VAL A 95 1.43 -11.17 -7.53
C VAL A 95 0.48 -10.11 -6.94
N ILE A 96 -0.67 -9.87 -7.57
CA ILE A 96 -1.65 -8.89 -7.07
C ILE A 96 -2.15 -9.32 -5.70
N ARG A 97 -1.98 -8.43 -4.72
CA ARG A 97 -2.53 -8.61 -3.37
C ARG A 97 -4.06 -8.49 -3.40
N VAL A 98 -4.75 -9.59 -3.08
CA VAL A 98 -6.23 -9.69 -3.05
C VAL A 98 -6.75 -9.75 -1.61
N TRP A 99 -5.95 -10.21 -0.65
CA TRP A 99 -6.33 -10.22 0.76
C TRP A 99 -5.85 -8.95 1.45
N ASP A 100 -6.76 -8.22 2.07
CA ASP A 100 -6.42 -7.09 2.95
C ASP A 100 -6.18 -7.56 4.39
N TRP A 101 -5.70 -6.63 5.23
CA TRP A 101 -5.33 -6.90 6.62
C TRP A 101 -6.47 -7.51 7.45
N ASP A 102 -7.66 -6.90 7.39
CA ASP A 102 -8.85 -7.35 8.15
C ASP A 102 -9.36 -8.72 7.69
N ALA A 103 -9.39 -8.96 6.37
CA ALA A 103 -9.86 -10.22 5.80
C ALA A 103 -8.88 -11.35 6.08
N ALA A 104 -7.58 -11.08 5.99
CA ALA A 104 -6.54 -12.02 6.37
C ALA A 104 -6.63 -12.39 7.86
N PHE A 105 -6.75 -11.39 8.73
CA PHE A 105 -6.92 -11.60 10.17
C PHE A 105 -8.17 -12.43 10.49
N ALA A 106 -9.31 -12.10 9.87
CA ALA A 106 -10.55 -12.85 10.05
C ALA A 106 -10.43 -14.31 9.57
N LYS A 107 -9.65 -14.57 8.52
CA LYS A 107 -9.41 -15.92 8.00
C LYS A 107 -8.46 -16.74 8.87
N LEU A 108 -7.44 -16.10 9.47
CA LEU A 108 -6.47 -16.76 10.34
C LEU A 108 -7.00 -17.02 11.75
N LYS A 109 -7.96 -16.22 12.25
CA LYS A 109 -8.48 -16.34 13.62
C LYS A 109 -9.03 -17.72 14.03
N PRO A 110 -9.78 -18.43 13.18
CA PRO A 110 -10.19 -19.80 13.50
C PRO A 110 -9.02 -20.79 13.64
N GLU A 111 -7.87 -20.53 13.01
CA GLU A 111 -6.71 -21.44 12.97
C GLU A 111 -5.94 -21.52 14.30
N ILE A 112 -6.11 -20.54 15.20
CA ILE A 112 -5.59 -20.63 16.58
C ILE A 112 -6.13 -21.89 17.28
N GLY A 113 -7.36 -22.30 16.94
CA GLY A 113 -8.03 -23.43 17.56
C GLY A 113 -8.48 -23.16 19.00
N LEU A 114 -8.59 -24.21 19.81
CA LEU A 114 -9.11 -24.14 21.18
C LEU A 114 -8.00 -23.87 22.21
N ILE A 115 -7.21 -22.81 21.98
CA ILE A 115 -6.09 -22.43 22.82
C ILE A 115 -6.46 -21.15 23.59
N PRO A 116 -6.89 -21.22 24.87
CA PRO A 116 -7.43 -20.07 25.59
C PRO A 116 -6.38 -19.10 26.14
N TYR A 117 -5.09 -19.41 25.93
CA TYR A 117 -3.94 -18.69 26.50
C TYR A 117 -3.10 -17.97 25.44
N VAL A 118 -3.59 -17.90 24.21
CA VAL A 118 -2.94 -17.21 23.10
C VAL A 118 -3.95 -16.30 22.41
N ASP A 119 -3.51 -15.12 22.01
CA ASP A 119 -4.25 -14.19 21.17
C ASP A 119 -3.34 -13.64 20.07
N PHE A 120 -3.90 -12.99 19.06
CA PHE A 120 -3.08 -12.29 18.07
C PHE A 120 -2.56 -10.97 18.63
N GLU A 121 -1.33 -10.63 18.24
CA GLU A 121 -0.78 -9.30 18.46
C GLU A 121 -0.99 -8.45 17.22
N ASP A 122 -0.31 -8.79 16.13
CA ASP A 122 -0.38 -8.08 14.85
C ASP A 122 -0.46 -9.04 13.66
N ASN A 123 -0.69 -8.50 12.46
CA ASN A 123 -0.70 -9.21 11.20
C ASN A 123 0.10 -8.44 10.13
N ASP A 124 1.31 -8.92 9.88
CA ASP A 124 2.28 -8.28 9.01
C ASP A 124 2.26 -8.84 7.60
N ILE A 125 2.49 -7.98 6.62
CA ILE A 125 2.78 -8.41 5.26
C ILE A 125 4.28 -8.66 5.09
N LEU A 126 4.63 -9.91 4.85
CA LEU A 126 6.00 -10.39 4.67
C LEU A 126 6.20 -10.89 3.25
N ARG A 127 7.45 -10.83 2.77
CA ARG A 127 7.84 -11.36 1.47
C ARG A 127 8.74 -12.59 1.64
N PHE A 128 8.40 -13.65 0.92
CA PHE A 128 9.23 -14.86 0.80
C PHE A 128 9.19 -15.33 -0.65
N ASN A 129 10.35 -15.57 -1.27
CA ASN A 129 10.45 -16.03 -2.67
C ASN A 129 9.61 -15.15 -3.64
N ASN A 130 9.70 -13.82 -3.52
CA ASN A 130 8.93 -12.84 -4.31
C ASN A 130 7.39 -12.98 -4.23
N THR A 131 6.88 -13.66 -3.20
CA THR A 131 5.45 -13.79 -2.92
C THR A 131 5.14 -13.16 -1.58
N LEU A 132 3.98 -12.50 -1.48
CA LEU A 132 3.55 -11.84 -0.26
C LEU A 132 2.65 -12.72 0.60
N TYR A 133 2.87 -12.66 1.91
CA TYR A 133 2.14 -13.42 2.91
C TYR A 133 1.76 -12.56 4.10
N TRP A 134 0.50 -12.62 4.49
CA TRP A 134 0.03 -12.11 5.78
C TRP A 134 0.43 -13.08 6.87
N THR A 135 1.28 -12.65 7.80
CA THR A 135 1.74 -13.43 8.93
C THR A 135 1.25 -12.80 10.22
N ALA A 136 0.32 -13.49 10.87
CA ALA A 136 -0.19 -13.09 12.16
C ALA A 136 0.73 -13.60 13.27
N SER A 137 1.22 -12.68 14.08
CA SER A 137 2.03 -12.95 15.28
C SER A 137 1.12 -13.15 16.50
N MET A 138 1.57 -13.98 17.43
CA MET A 138 0.80 -14.35 18.61
C MET A 138 1.44 -13.84 19.89
N LYS A 139 0.60 -13.43 20.83
CA LYS A 139 0.95 -13.06 22.20
C LYS A 139 0.38 -14.05 23.23
N PRO A 140 1.09 -14.33 24.33
CA PRO A 140 0.55 -15.09 25.44
C PRO A 140 -0.41 -14.22 26.25
N ILE A 141 -1.58 -14.76 26.62
CA ILE A 141 -2.56 -14.09 27.47
C ILE A 141 -2.93 -14.96 28.67
N LEU A 142 -3.33 -14.33 29.78
CA LEU A 142 -3.89 -15.06 30.90
C LEU A 142 -5.34 -15.47 30.60
N PRO A 143 -5.69 -16.77 30.62
CA PRO A 143 -7.06 -17.19 30.38
C PRO A 143 -8.03 -16.62 31.43
N PRO A 144 -9.24 -16.16 31.03
CA PRO A 144 -10.25 -15.67 31.97
C PRO A 144 -10.74 -16.71 32.99
N SER A 145 -10.48 -17.99 32.73
CA SER A 145 -10.83 -19.11 33.62
C SER A 145 -9.86 -19.27 34.80
N VAL A 146 -8.71 -18.59 34.79
CA VAL A 146 -7.75 -18.62 35.90
C VAL A 146 -8.36 -17.88 37.10
N SER A 147 -8.47 -18.56 38.24
CA SER A 147 -8.94 -17.94 39.48
C SER A 147 -7.90 -16.95 40.02
N ALA A 148 -8.38 -15.89 40.70
CA ALA A 148 -7.52 -14.82 41.23
C ALA A 148 -6.40 -15.31 42.16
N GLU A 149 -6.60 -16.43 42.86
CA GLU A 149 -5.59 -17.03 43.74
C GLU A 149 -4.45 -17.73 42.97
N ASN A 150 -4.67 -18.06 41.69
CA ASN A 150 -3.73 -18.75 40.82
C ASN A 150 -3.08 -17.81 39.78
N THR A 151 -3.49 -16.55 39.72
CA THR A 151 -3.00 -15.55 38.76
C THR A 151 -1.48 -15.46 38.76
N TRP A 152 -0.86 -15.22 39.93
CA TRP A 152 0.59 -15.09 40.03
C TRP A 152 1.34 -16.33 39.53
N TYR A 153 0.89 -17.54 39.85
CA TYR A 153 1.55 -18.76 39.38
C TYR A 153 1.51 -18.87 37.84
N ASN A 154 0.35 -18.58 37.26
CA ASN A 154 0.12 -18.73 35.83
C ASN A 154 0.86 -17.67 35.00
N GLU A 155 0.84 -16.41 35.43
CA GLU A 155 1.54 -15.29 34.77
C GLU A 155 3.06 -15.50 34.74
N HIS A 156 3.64 -15.99 35.84
CA HIS A 156 5.10 -15.99 35.98
C HIS A 156 5.74 -17.35 35.63
N LEU A 157 5.06 -18.48 35.82
CA LEU A 157 5.67 -19.82 35.70
C LEU A 157 5.06 -20.70 34.60
N VAL A 158 3.85 -20.41 34.12
CA VAL A 158 3.13 -21.27 33.15
C VAL A 158 3.08 -20.63 31.76
N TYR A 159 2.43 -19.47 31.64
CA TYR A 159 2.22 -18.76 30.38
C TYR A 159 3.43 -17.87 30.06
N THR A 160 4.60 -18.52 29.96
CA THR A 160 5.90 -17.85 29.79
C THR A 160 6.23 -17.52 28.33
N HIS A 161 5.62 -18.20 27.36
CA HIS A 161 5.93 -18.07 25.93
C HIS A 161 4.74 -18.53 25.08
N VAL A 162 4.80 -18.27 23.79
CA VAL A 162 3.93 -18.90 22.79
C VAL A 162 4.68 -20.05 22.13
N PRO A 163 4.21 -21.31 22.18
CA PRO A 163 4.91 -22.44 21.55
C PRO A 163 4.96 -22.38 20.02
N THR A 164 3.87 -21.93 19.39
CA THR A 164 3.73 -21.77 17.94
C THR A 164 3.21 -20.37 17.66
N GLY A 165 4.10 -19.43 17.41
CA GLY A 165 3.80 -18.01 17.46
C GLY A 165 3.32 -17.36 16.16
N PHE A 166 3.31 -18.09 15.04
CA PHE A 166 3.04 -17.51 13.72
C PHE A 166 2.02 -18.34 12.94
N LEU A 167 1.08 -17.65 12.29
CA LEU A 167 0.16 -18.21 11.29
C LEU A 167 0.27 -17.40 10.01
N THR A 168 0.32 -18.09 8.86
CA THR A 168 0.64 -17.45 7.58
C THR A 168 -0.44 -17.72 6.53
N LEU A 169 -0.78 -16.69 5.76
CA LEU A 169 -1.78 -16.70 4.69
C LEU A 169 -1.20 -16.06 3.43
N GLY A 170 -1.28 -16.72 2.29
CA GLY A 170 -0.90 -16.12 1.00
C GLY A 170 -1.74 -14.88 0.69
N ALA A 171 -1.10 -13.77 0.33
CA ALA A 171 -1.78 -12.49 0.15
C ALA A 171 -2.53 -12.39 -1.19
N THR A 172 -2.13 -13.18 -2.19
CA THR A 172 -2.79 -13.28 -3.50
C THR A 172 -3.88 -14.36 -3.49
N ASP A 173 -3.52 -15.60 -3.16
CA ASP A 173 -4.42 -16.76 -3.28
C ASP A 173 -5.32 -16.96 -2.04
N GLY A 174 -4.94 -16.42 -0.89
CA GLY A 174 -5.60 -16.65 0.38
C GLY A 174 -5.44 -18.05 0.93
N ASN A 175 -4.45 -18.84 0.48
CA ASN A 175 -4.25 -20.16 1.04
C ASN A 175 -3.51 -20.05 2.38
N ILE A 176 -3.97 -20.81 3.38
CA ILE A 176 -3.27 -20.91 4.66
C ILE A 176 -2.06 -21.82 4.44
N VAL A 177 -0.87 -21.32 4.77
CA VAL A 177 0.40 -22.04 4.61
C VAL A 177 0.93 -22.41 5.99
N ASP A 178 1.57 -23.57 6.12
CA ASP A 178 2.21 -23.93 7.38
C ASP A 178 3.41 -22.99 7.62
N SER A 179 3.34 -22.21 8.69
CA SER A 179 4.40 -21.29 9.09
C SER A 179 5.73 -22.00 9.34
N SER A 180 5.76 -23.32 9.54
CA SER A 180 6.99 -24.10 9.67
C SER A 180 7.84 -24.15 8.40
N GLU A 181 7.25 -23.87 7.22
CA GLU A 181 7.98 -23.79 5.96
C GLU A 181 8.92 -22.57 5.91
N PHE A 182 8.57 -21.49 6.63
CA PHE A 182 9.34 -20.25 6.69
C PHE A 182 10.09 -20.11 8.02
N PHE A 183 9.39 -20.35 9.12
CA PHE A 183 9.89 -20.16 10.48
C PHE A 183 10.14 -21.52 11.15
N ALA A 184 11.39 -21.99 11.14
CA ALA A 184 11.76 -23.19 11.88
C ALA A 184 11.64 -22.96 13.40
N GLN A 185 12.10 -21.80 13.89
CA GLN A 185 11.89 -21.32 15.26
C GLN A 185 10.57 -20.56 15.39
N ARG A 186 9.56 -21.18 16.00
CA ARG A 186 8.23 -20.55 16.19
C ARG A 186 7.91 -20.21 17.64
N ALA A 187 8.76 -20.60 18.58
CA ALA A 187 8.55 -20.27 19.98
C ALA A 187 8.87 -18.79 20.21
N ILE A 188 7.96 -18.07 20.86
CA ILE A 188 8.10 -16.65 21.16
C ILE A 188 8.19 -16.49 22.68
N TYR A 189 9.43 -16.30 23.17
CA TYR A 189 9.73 -15.87 24.54
C TYR A 189 9.94 -14.35 24.62
N TYR A 190 10.39 -13.74 23.53
CA TYR A 190 10.54 -12.30 23.34
C TYR A 190 9.75 -11.88 22.10
N GLY A 191 8.85 -10.92 22.24
CA GLY A 191 7.89 -10.55 21.20
C GLY A 191 7.11 -9.32 21.60
N GLU A 192 5.92 -9.15 21.07
CA GLU A 192 5.10 -7.97 21.31
C GLU A 192 3.89 -8.31 22.19
N GLY A 193 3.63 -7.47 23.19
CA GLY A 193 2.41 -7.41 23.98
C GLY A 193 2.01 -8.65 24.82
N GLY A 194 0.78 -8.61 25.32
CA GLY A 194 0.18 -9.69 26.12
C GLY A 194 0.78 -9.82 27.52
N LEU A 195 1.30 -10.99 27.87
CA LEU A 195 2.05 -11.18 29.12
C LEU A 195 3.54 -10.81 28.97
N LEU A 196 4.02 -10.51 27.76
CA LEU A 196 5.42 -10.18 27.50
C LEU A 196 5.77 -8.75 27.94
N ASP A 197 4.83 -7.81 27.83
CA ASP A 197 4.94 -6.41 28.29
C ASP A 197 4.43 -6.21 29.73
N GLN A 198 3.47 -7.03 30.17
CA GLN A 198 2.83 -6.84 31.47
C GLN A 198 3.63 -7.37 32.65
N THR A 199 4.44 -8.41 32.46
CA THR A 199 5.09 -9.10 33.57
C THR A 199 6.42 -9.76 33.21
N TRP A 200 7.10 -10.26 34.24
CA TRP A 200 8.26 -11.12 34.11
C TRP A 200 7.82 -12.59 34.16
N SER A 201 8.64 -13.47 33.59
CA SER A 201 8.46 -14.92 33.70
C SER A 201 9.73 -15.58 34.22
N GLY A 202 9.62 -16.77 34.80
CA GLY A 202 10.80 -17.45 35.31
C GLY A 202 10.55 -18.90 35.67
N TYR A 203 11.60 -19.55 36.14
CA TYR A 203 11.55 -20.92 36.60
C TYR A 203 12.69 -21.21 37.57
N PRO A 204 12.48 -22.08 38.58
CA PRO A 204 13.57 -22.57 39.40
C PRO A 204 14.54 -23.38 38.52
N VAL A 205 15.85 -23.15 38.68
CA VAL A 205 16.87 -23.83 37.86
C VAL A 205 16.80 -25.35 38.05
N ASN A 206 16.52 -25.81 39.27
CA ASN A 206 16.37 -27.22 39.61
C ASN A 206 14.91 -27.68 39.51
N ARG A 207 14.36 -27.69 38.28
CA ARG A 207 12.95 -28.03 37.98
C ARG A 207 12.65 -29.53 37.75
N GLY A 208 13.64 -30.41 37.86
CA GLY A 208 13.46 -31.85 37.65
C GLY A 208 13.10 -32.21 36.20
N ASP A 209 12.34 -33.30 36.01
CA ASP A 209 11.99 -33.83 34.67
C ASP A 209 10.71 -33.22 34.07
N VAL A 210 9.97 -32.42 34.83
CA VAL A 210 8.70 -31.80 34.40
C VAL A 210 8.75 -30.30 34.66
N SER A 211 8.60 -29.52 33.60
CA SER A 211 8.47 -28.07 33.63
C SER A 211 7.02 -27.64 33.85
N ALA A 212 6.85 -26.53 34.57
CA ALA A 212 5.55 -25.88 34.74
C ALA A 212 5.13 -25.07 33.49
N GLU A 213 6.08 -24.79 32.60
CA GLU A 213 5.83 -24.07 31.36
C GLU A 213 4.89 -24.87 30.43
N LEU A 214 4.21 -24.14 29.54
CA LEU A 214 3.37 -24.74 28.51
C LEU A 214 4.07 -25.86 27.75
N ASN A 215 3.32 -26.92 27.43
CA ASN A 215 3.81 -28.11 26.73
C ASN A 215 5.03 -28.78 27.37
N ASN A 216 5.24 -28.60 28.68
CA ASN A 216 6.42 -29.11 29.39
C ASN A 216 7.74 -28.59 28.79
N ALA A 217 7.73 -27.37 28.25
CA ALA A 217 8.89 -26.75 27.62
C ALA A 217 10.02 -26.50 28.62
N PHE A 218 11.25 -26.69 28.18
CA PHE A 218 12.45 -26.35 28.94
C PHE A 218 13.17 -25.25 28.20
N TYR A 219 12.97 -24.00 28.64
CA TYR A 219 13.76 -22.89 28.14
C TYR A 219 15.25 -23.14 28.37
N ASP A 220 16.04 -23.13 27.30
CA ASP A 220 17.51 -23.29 27.31
C ASP A 220 18.25 -22.14 26.62
N GLY A 221 17.52 -21.07 26.25
CA GLY A 221 18.07 -19.86 25.65
C GLY A 221 18.93 -19.05 26.63
N LEU A 222 19.67 -18.09 26.07
CA LEU A 222 20.57 -17.20 26.81
C LEU A 222 19.86 -16.02 27.48
N GLY A 223 18.58 -15.79 27.16
CA GLY A 223 17.79 -14.69 27.69
C GLY A 223 17.59 -14.78 29.20
N GLY A 224 17.27 -13.65 29.83
CA GLY A 224 17.02 -13.57 31.26
C GLY A 224 18.28 -13.62 32.14
N LEU A 225 18.06 -13.73 33.46
CA LEU A 225 19.10 -13.71 34.48
C LEU A 225 18.81 -14.75 35.56
N THR A 226 19.83 -15.53 35.92
CA THR A 226 19.74 -16.47 37.04
C THR A 226 20.07 -15.77 38.35
N LEU A 227 19.07 -15.62 39.22
CA LEU A 227 19.19 -14.98 40.52
C LEU A 227 19.35 -16.04 41.62
N SER A 228 20.49 -16.01 42.32
CA SER A 228 20.68 -16.83 43.52
C SER A 228 20.12 -16.16 44.77
N PRO A 229 19.62 -16.92 45.76
CA PRO A 229 19.34 -16.38 47.09
C PRO A 229 20.56 -15.68 47.71
N PRO A 230 20.41 -14.54 48.41
CA PRO A 230 19.16 -13.86 48.75
C PRO A 230 18.66 -12.86 47.69
N MET A 231 19.37 -12.68 46.56
CA MET A 231 18.99 -11.69 45.54
C MET A 231 17.64 -12.03 44.89
N SER A 232 17.34 -13.32 44.68
CA SER A 232 16.03 -13.76 44.20
C SER A 232 14.89 -13.33 45.13
N TRP A 233 15.11 -13.30 46.45
CA TRP A 233 14.11 -12.88 47.43
C TRP A 233 13.85 -11.37 47.41
N ILE A 234 14.87 -10.58 47.08
CA ILE A 234 14.74 -9.12 46.93
C ILE A 234 13.95 -8.80 45.66
N PHE A 235 14.20 -9.56 44.59
CA PHE A 235 13.47 -9.42 43.34
C PHE A 235 12.00 -9.79 43.51
N GLU A 236 11.72 -10.95 44.10
CA GLU A 236 10.36 -11.45 44.31
C GLU A 236 10.25 -12.14 45.69
N PRO A 237 9.56 -11.52 46.66
CA PRO A 237 9.45 -12.03 48.02
C PRO A 237 8.86 -13.45 48.14
N ASN A 238 8.02 -13.88 47.20
CA ASN A 238 7.47 -15.24 47.21
C ASN A 238 8.58 -16.30 47.16
N PHE A 239 9.70 -16.02 46.49
CA PHE A 239 10.84 -16.94 46.38
C PHE A 239 11.55 -17.20 47.71
N LEU A 240 11.41 -16.33 48.72
CA LEU A 240 11.98 -16.59 50.05
C LEU A 240 11.39 -17.86 50.68
N LEU A 241 10.10 -18.11 50.45
CA LEU A 241 9.38 -19.24 51.05
C LEU A 241 9.29 -20.44 50.11
N SER A 242 9.13 -20.21 48.80
CA SER A 242 9.01 -21.30 47.81
C SER A 242 10.35 -21.86 47.35
N PHE A 243 11.36 -21.00 47.15
CA PHE A 243 12.69 -21.36 46.64
C PHE A 243 13.81 -20.77 47.52
N PRO A 244 13.86 -21.12 48.82
CA PRO A 244 14.80 -20.51 49.77
C PRO A 244 16.26 -20.80 49.42
N THR A 245 16.56 -21.95 48.82
CA THR A 245 17.94 -22.38 48.52
C THR A 245 18.24 -22.47 47.03
N GLU A 246 17.21 -22.37 46.19
CA GLU A 246 17.32 -22.64 44.77
C GLU A 246 17.49 -21.33 43.98
N PRO A 247 18.46 -21.26 43.06
CA PRO A 247 18.50 -20.18 42.08
C PRO A 247 17.25 -20.21 41.20
N VAL A 248 16.73 -19.04 40.88
CA VAL A 248 15.58 -18.86 39.97
C VAL A 248 16.04 -18.09 38.75
N HIS A 249 15.79 -18.65 37.57
CA HIS A 249 15.99 -17.95 36.31
C HIS A 249 14.80 -17.07 36.01
N VAL A 250 15.05 -15.79 35.70
CA VAL A 250 14.02 -14.77 35.53
C VAL A 250 14.26 -14.01 34.22
N MET A 251 13.22 -13.91 33.41
CA MET A 251 13.16 -13.15 32.16
C MET A 251 12.24 -11.94 32.36
N ARG A 252 12.75 -10.74 32.06
CA ARG A 252 12.04 -9.46 32.15
C ARG A 252 12.41 -8.60 30.93
N TYR A 253 11.57 -7.61 30.60
CA TYR A 253 11.71 -6.81 29.37
C TYR A 253 11.69 -7.74 28.16
N LYS A 254 10.58 -8.49 28.08
CA LYS A 254 10.34 -9.49 27.05
C LYS A 254 9.62 -8.89 25.85
N ASP A 255 8.85 -7.82 26.09
CA ASP A 255 8.40 -6.93 25.04
C ASP A 255 9.59 -6.31 24.32
N ILE A 256 9.62 -6.46 23.00
CA ILE A 256 10.74 -5.99 22.18
C ILE A 256 10.88 -4.47 22.18
N ASN A 257 9.76 -3.74 22.20
CA ASN A 257 9.76 -2.28 22.18
C ASN A 257 10.24 -1.73 23.53
N GLU A 258 9.70 -2.23 24.65
CA GLU A 258 10.14 -1.84 26.01
C GLU A 258 11.64 -2.17 26.22
N ARG A 259 12.07 -3.33 25.72
CA ARG A 259 13.47 -3.76 25.79
C ARG A 259 14.39 -2.82 25.02
N MET A 260 14.01 -2.47 23.80
CA MET A 260 14.80 -1.58 22.95
C MET A 260 14.81 -0.15 23.50
N GLU A 261 13.68 0.36 24.00
CA GLU A 261 13.61 1.67 24.67
C GLU A 261 14.53 1.73 25.90
N THR A 262 14.62 0.64 26.66
CA THR A 262 15.49 0.56 27.84
C THR A 262 16.98 0.57 27.46
N LEU A 263 17.37 -0.14 26.39
CA LEU A 263 18.76 -0.31 26.00
C LEU A 263 19.27 0.81 25.08
N PHE A 264 18.41 1.34 24.23
CA PHE A 264 18.72 2.32 23.19
C PHE A 264 17.72 3.48 23.19
N PRO A 265 17.63 4.27 24.28
CA PRO A 265 16.59 5.28 24.51
C PRO A 265 16.64 6.52 23.59
N TYR A 266 17.58 6.56 22.65
CA TYR A 266 17.77 7.68 21.71
C TYR A 266 17.06 7.45 20.37
N PHE A 267 16.52 6.25 20.12
CA PHE A 267 15.61 6.00 19.01
C PHE A 267 14.17 6.27 19.44
N LEU A 268 13.30 6.51 18.46
CA LEU A 268 11.87 6.60 18.66
C LEU A 268 11.26 5.21 18.49
N TYR A 269 10.43 4.80 19.43
CA TYR A 269 9.62 3.57 19.37
C TYR A 269 8.12 3.88 19.23
N ASN A 270 7.77 5.16 19.35
CA ASN A 270 6.44 5.67 19.10
C ASN A 270 6.58 6.94 18.24
N LEU A 271 5.94 6.95 17.07
CA LEU A 271 5.90 8.08 16.16
C LEU A 271 4.46 8.55 16.02
N PHE A 272 4.21 9.84 16.28
CA PHE A 272 2.89 10.46 16.13
C PHE A 272 1.74 9.76 16.90
N GLY A 273 2.06 9.12 18.04
CA GLY A 273 1.08 8.45 18.89
C GLY A 273 0.79 7.00 18.49
N LYS A 274 1.52 6.45 17.52
CA LYS A 274 1.50 5.03 17.14
C LYS A 274 2.85 4.39 17.45
N GLU A 275 2.83 3.16 17.96
CA GLU A 275 4.05 2.36 18.10
C GLU A 275 4.61 2.02 16.72
N LEU A 276 5.94 1.92 16.62
CA LEU A 276 6.57 1.52 15.37
C LEU A 276 6.33 0.04 15.11
N ASP A 277 5.94 -0.24 13.88
CA ASP A 277 5.75 -1.61 13.40
C ASP A 277 7.10 -2.38 13.34
N SER A 278 7.14 -3.57 13.96
CA SER A 278 8.27 -4.48 13.97
C SER A 278 7.89 -5.82 13.35
N ILE A 279 8.58 -6.24 12.29
CA ILE A 279 8.19 -7.43 11.53
C ILE A 279 9.00 -8.68 11.90
N PRO A 280 8.40 -9.89 11.90
CA PRO A 280 9.15 -11.12 12.06
C PRO A 280 9.88 -11.50 10.77
N VAL A 281 11.17 -11.83 10.89
CA VAL A 281 12.07 -12.23 9.81
C VAL A 281 12.89 -13.46 10.22
N THR A 282 13.42 -14.21 9.27
CA THR A 282 14.06 -15.52 9.53
C THR A 282 15.28 -15.75 8.64
N ASP A 283 16.33 -16.34 9.21
CA ASP A 283 17.50 -16.83 8.47
C ASP A 283 17.31 -18.28 7.94
N GLY A 284 16.11 -18.83 8.14
CA GLY A 284 15.73 -20.22 7.84
C GLY A 284 15.88 -21.17 9.03
N THR A 285 16.59 -20.77 10.09
CA THR A 285 16.76 -21.55 11.32
C THR A 285 16.16 -20.82 12.52
N ASN A 286 16.60 -19.59 12.75
CA ASN A 286 16.18 -18.74 13.84
C ASN A 286 15.24 -17.66 13.30
N THR A 287 14.36 -17.21 14.19
CA THR A 287 13.41 -16.14 13.89
C THR A 287 13.76 -14.93 14.72
N TYR A 288 13.69 -13.75 14.10
CA TYR A 288 14.05 -12.48 14.67
C TYR A 288 12.92 -11.47 14.47
N TRP A 289 12.77 -10.54 15.40
CA TRP A 289 12.03 -9.30 15.16
C TRP A 289 12.96 -8.28 14.52
N LEU A 290 12.55 -7.71 13.39
CA LEU A 290 13.23 -6.64 12.70
C LEU A 290 12.66 -5.30 13.17
N VAL A 291 13.33 -4.68 14.14
CA VAL A 291 12.90 -3.42 14.75
C VAL A 291 13.61 -2.24 14.06
N PRO A 292 12.87 -1.29 13.47
CA PRO A 292 13.46 -0.12 12.82
C PRO A 292 14.07 0.84 13.84
N LEU A 293 15.27 1.34 13.56
CA LEU A 293 15.98 2.30 14.41
C LEU A 293 15.87 3.70 13.82
N ILE A 294 14.80 4.40 14.17
CA ILE A 294 14.52 5.77 13.71
C ILE A 294 14.96 6.76 14.79
N ILE A 295 15.75 7.76 14.41
CA ILE A 295 16.06 8.89 15.30
C ILE A 295 15.14 10.05 15.01
N GLY A 296 14.83 10.83 16.05
CA GLY A 296 14.08 12.07 15.92
C GLY A 296 14.63 13.19 16.78
N PHE A 297 14.85 14.35 16.17
CA PHE A 297 15.17 15.58 16.90
C PHE A 297 14.07 16.63 16.72
N ASP A 298 13.69 17.26 17.83
CA ASP A 298 12.88 18.47 17.77
C ASP A 298 13.69 19.59 17.12
N THR A 299 13.08 20.24 16.13
CA THR A 299 13.68 21.35 15.39
C THR A 299 12.88 22.66 15.59
N SER A 300 12.01 22.73 16.60
CA SER A 300 11.21 23.91 16.91
C SER A 300 12.05 25.20 17.07
N ASP A 301 13.26 25.08 17.60
CA ASP A 301 14.24 26.19 17.73
C ASP A 301 15.08 26.43 16.47
N VAL A 302 15.01 25.54 15.47
CA VAL A 302 15.71 25.70 14.19
C VAL A 302 14.92 26.69 13.32
N PRO A 303 15.53 27.81 12.90
CA PRO A 303 14.86 28.79 12.06
C PRO A 303 14.26 28.14 10.80
N TRP A 304 13.02 28.54 10.48
CA TRP A 304 12.28 28.11 9.29
C TRP A 304 11.94 26.61 9.21
N SER A 305 12.16 25.82 10.27
CA SER A 305 11.75 24.41 10.32
C SER A 305 10.23 24.21 10.33
N ALA A 306 9.46 25.26 10.64
CA ALA A 306 8.03 25.18 10.89
C ALA A 306 7.62 24.14 11.95
N GLY A 307 8.55 23.72 12.82
CA GLY A 307 8.33 22.71 13.85
C GLY A 307 8.34 21.26 13.34
N ASN A 308 8.75 21.01 12.09
CA ASN A 308 8.85 19.65 11.55
C ASN A 308 10.07 18.92 12.13
N PRO A 309 9.93 17.71 12.69
CA PRO A 309 11.05 17.01 13.31
C PRO A 309 12.11 16.60 12.26
N TYR A 310 13.35 16.42 12.69
CA TYR A 310 14.37 15.75 11.89
C TYR A 310 14.25 14.25 12.13
N LEU A 311 13.84 13.48 11.14
CA LEU A 311 13.72 12.01 11.23
C LEU A 311 14.68 11.31 10.27
N ARG A 312 15.43 10.31 10.74
CA ARG A 312 16.29 9.46 9.88
C ARG A 312 16.21 7.99 10.28
N LEU A 313 16.22 7.11 9.28
CA LEU A 313 16.45 5.69 9.50
C LEU A 313 17.95 5.47 9.66
N VAL A 314 18.36 4.98 10.83
CA VAL A 314 19.76 4.67 11.10
C VAL A 314 20.11 3.25 10.68
N GLY A 315 19.16 2.33 10.85
CA GLY A 315 19.34 0.92 10.60
C GLY A 315 18.23 0.13 11.28
N TYR A 316 18.53 -1.10 11.64
CA TYR A 316 17.59 -2.00 12.28
C TYR A 316 18.28 -2.81 13.38
N ALA A 317 17.47 -3.32 14.30
CA ALA A 317 17.85 -4.33 15.26
C ALA A 317 17.15 -5.66 14.93
N LEU A 318 17.90 -6.75 14.98
CA LEU A 318 17.38 -8.11 14.97
C LEU A 318 17.33 -8.61 16.41
N ILE A 319 16.15 -8.99 16.87
CA ILE A 319 15.94 -9.52 18.22
C ILE A 319 15.44 -10.94 18.13
N ASP A 320 16.22 -11.90 18.62
CA ASP A 320 15.84 -13.31 18.55
C ASP A 320 14.56 -13.57 19.36
N THR A 321 13.57 -14.23 18.75
CA THR A 321 12.27 -14.48 19.36
C THR A 321 12.34 -15.42 20.56
N TYR A 322 13.37 -16.25 20.65
CA TYR A 322 13.57 -17.25 21.69
C TYR A 322 14.50 -16.74 22.79
N ASP A 323 15.69 -16.24 22.45
CA ASP A 323 16.68 -15.82 23.46
C ASP A 323 16.77 -14.32 23.75
N GLY A 324 16.15 -13.48 22.92
CA GLY A 324 16.15 -12.03 23.10
C GLY A 324 17.53 -11.38 22.95
N SER A 325 18.48 -12.08 22.32
CA SER A 325 19.75 -11.51 21.87
C SER A 325 19.50 -10.47 20.79
N ILE A 326 20.31 -9.42 20.80
CA ILE A 326 20.13 -8.25 19.92
C ILE A 326 21.35 -8.12 19.05
N GLN A 327 21.13 -8.03 17.73
CA GLN A 327 22.13 -7.72 16.73
C GLN A 327 21.73 -6.44 16.02
N LEU A 328 22.67 -5.54 15.76
CA LEU A 328 22.39 -4.24 15.15
C LEU A 328 23.04 -4.19 13.77
N PHE A 329 22.39 -3.57 12.80
CA PHE A 329 23.03 -3.23 11.53
C PHE A 329 22.57 -1.86 11.05
N THR A 330 23.41 -1.18 10.27
CA THR A 330 23.16 0.20 9.83
C THR A 330 22.89 0.26 8.34
N THR A 331 21.86 1.00 7.94
CA THR A 331 21.52 1.28 6.54
C THR A 331 21.61 2.78 6.22
N GLY A 332 21.52 3.64 7.24
CA GLY A 332 21.57 5.09 7.08
C GLY A 332 22.98 5.64 6.81
N ASP A 333 23.04 6.72 6.03
CA ASP A 333 24.29 7.39 5.64
C ASP A 333 24.47 8.78 6.28
N ASP A 334 23.53 9.19 7.13
CA ASP A 334 23.51 10.51 7.76
C ASP A 334 24.58 10.65 8.87
N PHE A 335 24.73 11.88 9.39
CA PHE A 335 25.75 12.16 10.40
C PHE A 335 25.52 11.36 11.69
N PHE A 336 24.26 11.16 12.09
CA PHE A 336 23.93 10.39 13.28
C PHE A 336 24.23 8.91 13.04
N SER A 337 23.82 8.36 11.90
CA SER A 337 24.11 6.97 11.54
C SER A 337 25.61 6.67 11.58
N LYS A 338 26.44 7.56 11.02
CA LYS A 338 27.90 7.44 11.05
C LYS A 338 28.47 7.50 12.48
N MET A 339 27.94 8.38 13.31
CA MET A 339 28.32 8.47 14.72
C MET A 339 27.94 7.20 15.49
N PHE A 340 26.70 6.73 15.32
CA PHE A 340 26.18 5.52 15.94
C PHE A 340 27.00 4.30 15.53
N ALA A 341 27.28 4.14 14.23
CA ALA A 341 28.15 3.10 13.69
C ALA A 341 29.53 3.08 14.34
N SER A 342 30.11 4.27 14.57
CA SER A 342 31.41 4.38 15.23
C SER A 342 31.38 4.05 16.73
N GLN A 343 30.30 4.36 17.44
CA GLN A 343 30.22 4.09 18.89
C GLN A 343 29.87 2.63 19.20
N TYR A 344 29.07 2.00 18.33
CA TYR A 344 28.57 0.63 18.50
C TYR A 344 29.26 -0.37 17.56
N SER A 345 30.46 -0.07 17.07
CA SER A 345 31.18 -0.89 16.09
C SER A 345 31.40 -2.35 16.49
N ASN A 346 31.39 -2.65 17.80
CA ASN A 346 31.55 -4.02 18.32
C ASN A 346 30.23 -4.81 18.39
N GLN A 347 29.08 -4.13 18.27
CA GLN A 347 27.74 -4.72 18.31
C GLN A 347 27.07 -4.71 16.94
N ILE A 348 27.57 -3.88 16.02
CA ILE A 348 27.09 -3.80 14.66
C ILE A 348 27.67 -4.94 13.84
N ILE A 349 26.77 -5.68 13.20
CA ILE A 349 27.09 -6.73 12.22
C ILE A 349 27.00 -6.17 10.80
N GLU A 350 27.59 -6.90 9.85
CA GLU A 350 27.31 -6.65 8.44
C GLU A 350 25.86 -6.99 8.13
N THR A 351 25.21 -6.20 7.28
CA THR A 351 23.82 -6.39 6.88
C THR A 351 23.61 -7.81 6.33
N PRO A 352 22.79 -8.65 6.98
CA PRO A 352 22.60 -10.02 6.53
C PRO A 352 21.94 -10.09 5.15
N GLN A 353 22.56 -10.79 4.20
CA GLN A 353 22.04 -10.89 2.82
C GLN A 353 20.70 -11.63 2.71
N TRP A 354 20.40 -12.53 3.66
CA TRP A 354 19.11 -13.24 3.67
C TRP A 354 17.91 -12.32 3.93
N LEU A 355 18.16 -11.08 4.42
CA LEU A 355 17.12 -10.07 4.57
C LEU A 355 16.66 -9.47 3.25
N GLU A 356 17.37 -9.69 2.14
CA GLU A 356 17.02 -9.11 0.82
C GLU A 356 15.55 -9.31 0.52
N GLU A 357 15.04 -10.53 0.72
CA GLU A 357 13.65 -10.85 0.42
C GLU A 357 12.66 -10.48 1.53
N GLN A 358 13.11 -10.03 2.72
CA GLN A 358 12.25 -9.86 3.89
C GLN A 358 12.24 -8.44 4.47
N ILE A 359 13.24 -7.61 4.14
CA ILE A 359 13.32 -6.26 4.69
C ILE A 359 12.21 -5.36 4.14
N ARG A 360 11.79 -4.41 4.96
CA ARG A 360 10.76 -3.43 4.65
C ARG A 360 11.17 -2.07 5.21
N TYR A 361 10.99 -1.03 4.40
CA TYR A 361 11.19 0.33 4.85
C TYR A 361 10.08 0.70 5.86
N PRO A 362 10.35 1.49 6.92
CA PRO A 362 9.34 1.77 7.95
C PRO A 362 8.20 2.63 7.41
N VAL A 363 6.96 2.19 7.63
CA VAL A 363 5.75 2.83 7.07
C VAL A 363 5.56 4.24 7.62
N GLU A 364 5.87 4.48 8.88
CA GLU A 364 5.72 5.77 9.54
C GLU A 364 6.68 6.80 8.96
N LEU A 365 7.90 6.37 8.63
CA LEU A 365 8.90 7.25 8.02
C LEU A 365 8.56 7.54 6.55
N PHE A 366 8.05 6.55 5.81
CA PHE A 366 7.57 6.74 4.44
C PHE A 366 6.37 7.70 4.39
N ASN A 367 5.37 7.48 5.25
CA ASN A 367 4.20 8.36 5.38
C ASN A 367 4.63 9.79 5.73
N TRP A 368 5.52 9.96 6.72
CA TRP A 368 6.01 11.29 7.11
C TRP A 368 6.77 12.01 5.99
N LYS A 369 7.68 11.31 5.29
CA LYS A 369 8.40 11.88 4.14
C LYS A 369 7.44 12.29 3.03
N THR A 370 6.39 11.50 2.80
CA THR A 370 5.35 11.81 1.82
C THR A 370 4.50 13.01 2.25
N GLU A 371 4.16 13.15 3.53
CA GLU A 371 3.49 14.35 4.06
C GLU A 371 4.35 15.62 3.92
N MET A 372 5.67 15.50 4.12
CA MET A 372 6.60 16.58 3.85
C MET A 372 6.64 16.92 2.35
N TYR A 373 6.68 15.91 1.48
CA TYR A 373 6.65 16.08 0.03
C TYR A 373 5.38 16.80 -0.43
N ASN A 374 4.21 16.47 0.10
CA ASN A 374 2.91 17.07 -0.25
C ASN A 374 2.89 18.61 -0.22
N ILE A 375 3.74 19.22 0.60
CA ILE A 375 3.84 20.69 0.75
C ILE A 375 5.13 21.21 0.12
N TYR A 376 6.26 20.56 0.39
CA TYR A 376 7.59 21.11 0.11
C TYR A 376 8.21 20.63 -1.22
N HIS A 377 7.47 19.87 -2.04
CA HIS A 377 7.82 19.67 -3.45
C HIS A 377 7.73 20.99 -4.24
N VAL A 378 6.80 21.89 -3.87
CA VAL A 378 6.64 23.21 -4.50
C VAL A 378 7.82 24.13 -4.14
N THR A 379 8.79 24.24 -5.04
CA THR A 379 9.98 25.09 -4.87
C THR A 379 9.77 26.54 -5.30
N ASN A 380 8.81 26.80 -6.19
CA ASN A 380 8.47 28.16 -6.61
C ASN A 380 7.72 28.89 -5.49
N VAL A 381 8.31 29.97 -5.00
CA VAL A 381 7.78 30.79 -3.89
C VAL A 381 6.39 31.38 -4.20
N GLU A 382 6.16 31.81 -5.43
CA GLU A 382 4.87 32.37 -5.83
C GLU A 382 3.79 31.30 -5.75
N THR A 383 4.03 30.14 -6.36
CA THR A 383 3.12 28.97 -6.29
C THR A 383 2.90 28.51 -4.85
N PHE A 384 3.96 28.44 -4.04
CA PHE A 384 3.85 28.05 -2.63
C PHE A 384 2.95 29.00 -1.84
N ILE A 385 3.06 30.31 -2.08
CA ILE A 385 2.20 31.33 -1.45
C ILE A 385 0.76 31.24 -1.95
N GLN A 386 0.55 30.88 -3.21
CA GLN A 386 -0.78 30.64 -3.80
C GLN A 386 -1.44 29.36 -3.25
N ALA A 387 -0.63 28.37 -2.84
CA ALA A 387 -1.07 27.13 -2.21
C ALA A 387 -2.07 26.32 -3.04
N ASN A 388 -1.94 26.35 -4.37
CA ASN A 388 -2.83 25.69 -5.33
C ASN A 388 -2.28 24.38 -5.90
N GLU A 389 -1.01 24.06 -5.66
CA GLU A 389 -0.33 22.85 -6.16
C GLU A 389 0.06 21.87 -5.04
N PHE A 390 -0.40 22.09 -3.80
CA PHE A 390 -0.13 21.14 -2.72
C PHE A 390 -0.91 19.84 -2.92
N TYR A 391 -0.33 18.73 -2.47
CA TYR A 391 -0.97 17.43 -2.45
C TYR A 391 -1.51 17.11 -1.05
N GLU A 392 -2.31 16.06 -0.97
CA GLU A 392 -2.71 15.44 0.29
C GLU A 392 -2.88 13.92 0.12
N ILE A 393 -2.63 13.18 1.19
CA ILE A 393 -2.97 11.76 1.26
C ILE A 393 -4.50 11.67 1.42
N PRO A 394 -5.21 10.91 0.57
CA PRO A 394 -6.64 10.70 0.70
C PRO A 394 -7.02 10.21 2.10
N ARG A 395 -8.13 10.71 2.65
CA ARG A 395 -8.55 10.36 4.01
C ARG A 395 -8.84 8.87 4.13
N GLY A 396 -8.20 8.22 5.11
CA GLY A 396 -8.39 6.80 5.40
C GLY A 396 -7.64 5.88 4.46
N LEU A 397 -6.79 6.41 3.58
CA LEU A 397 -5.80 5.63 2.83
C LEU A 397 -4.55 5.49 3.70
N ASP A 398 -3.99 4.28 3.72
CA ASP A 398 -2.67 4.00 4.30
C ASP A 398 -1.75 3.41 3.22
N THR A 399 -0.48 3.23 3.55
CA THR A 399 0.51 2.68 2.61
C THR A 399 0.23 1.21 2.33
N TYR A 400 0.29 0.84 1.04
CA TYR A 400 0.18 -0.54 0.60
C TYR A 400 1.55 -1.10 0.24
N TYR A 401 2.01 -2.11 0.98
CA TYR A 401 3.17 -2.90 0.59
C TYR A 401 2.74 -4.01 -0.38
N ILE A 402 3.26 -3.96 -1.60
CA ILE A 402 2.85 -4.80 -2.73
C ILE A 402 4.04 -5.18 -3.59
N GLU A 403 3.92 -6.29 -4.32
CA GLU A 403 4.79 -6.63 -5.43
C GLU A 403 4.19 -6.00 -6.69
N ALA A 404 4.89 -5.05 -7.29
CA ALA A 404 4.36 -4.30 -8.42
C ALA A 404 5.45 -3.94 -9.42
N LYS A 405 5.02 -3.56 -10.63
CA LYS A 405 5.89 -3.12 -11.71
C LYS A 405 5.53 -1.70 -12.16
N PRO A 406 5.93 -0.66 -11.41
CA PRO A 406 5.73 0.73 -11.81
C PRO A 406 6.43 1.07 -13.13
N LEU A 407 6.11 2.24 -13.69
CA LEU A 407 6.74 2.70 -14.93
C LEU A 407 8.27 2.82 -14.74
N GLY A 408 9.03 2.20 -15.65
CA GLY A 408 10.50 2.20 -15.63
C GLY A 408 11.12 0.94 -15.00
N PHE A 409 10.31 0.08 -14.39
CA PHE A 409 10.78 -1.18 -13.77
C PHE A 409 10.77 -2.31 -14.80
N GLU A 410 11.84 -3.12 -14.83
CA GLU A 410 11.96 -4.27 -15.76
C GLU A 410 11.24 -5.52 -15.24
N LYS A 411 11.15 -5.67 -13.92
CA LYS A 411 10.53 -6.79 -13.18
C LYS A 411 9.63 -6.24 -12.06
N THR A 412 8.83 -7.11 -11.46
CA THR A 412 8.13 -6.80 -10.22
C THR A 412 9.12 -6.63 -9.07
N GLU A 413 8.86 -5.62 -8.23
CA GLU A 413 9.64 -5.33 -7.04
C GLU A 413 8.73 -5.02 -5.85
N PHE A 414 9.24 -5.29 -4.66
CA PHE A 414 8.51 -5.07 -3.42
C PHE A 414 8.58 -3.61 -3.03
N ILE A 415 7.46 -2.92 -3.15
CA ILE A 415 7.36 -1.49 -2.93
C ILE A 415 6.27 -1.15 -1.92
N GLY A 416 6.46 -0.06 -1.18
CA GLY A 416 5.36 0.65 -0.52
C GLY A 416 4.75 1.64 -1.50
N LEU A 417 3.44 1.67 -1.65
CA LEU A 417 2.71 2.57 -2.55
C LEU A 417 1.72 3.43 -1.77
N LEU A 418 1.73 4.74 -2.04
CA LEU A 418 0.78 5.70 -1.48
C LEU A 418 0.27 6.67 -2.55
N SER A 419 -1.04 6.67 -2.78
CA SER A 419 -1.68 7.58 -3.75
C SER A 419 -1.87 8.99 -3.19
N LEU A 420 -1.67 10.01 -4.01
CA LEU A 420 -1.77 11.42 -3.63
C LEU A 420 -2.81 12.17 -4.48
N GLU A 421 -3.65 12.95 -3.82
CA GLU A 421 -4.65 13.81 -4.48
C GLU A 421 -4.22 15.28 -4.42
N LEU A 422 -4.70 16.09 -5.37
CA LEU A 422 -4.50 17.54 -5.31
C LEU A 422 -5.34 18.14 -4.17
N ARG A 423 -4.67 18.84 -3.25
CA ARG A 423 -5.29 19.36 -2.03
C ARG A 423 -6.44 20.30 -2.33
N GLY A 424 -7.61 20.00 -1.76
CA GLY A 424 -8.82 20.80 -1.93
C GLY A 424 -9.53 20.64 -3.28
N SER A 425 -9.05 19.74 -4.15
CA SER A 425 -9.72 19.40 -5.40
C SER A 425 -11.06 18.69 -5.12
N GLN A 426 -12.17 19.24 -5.64
CA GLN A 426 -13.48 18.60 -5.51
C GLN A 426 -13.60 17.31 -6.34
N GLY A 427 -12.81 17.21 -7.42
CA GLY A 427 -12.84 16.06 -8.32
C GLY A 427 -12.16 14.82 -7.75
N ARG A 428 -11.30 14.98 -6.71
CA ARG A 428 -10.54 13.87 -6.10
C ARG A 428 -9.82 12.99 -7.13
N ASN A 429 -9.27 13.63 -8.17
CA ASN A 429 -8.37 12.97 -9.11
C ASN A 429 -7.00 12.83 -8.44
N LEU A 430 -6.26 11.80 -8.80
CA LEU A 430 -4.88 11.66 -8.39
C LEU A 430 -4.02 12.74 -9.03
N ALA A 431 -3.19 13.35 -8.19
CA ALA A 431 -2.02 14.09 -8.64
C ALA A 431 -0.86 13.13 -8.98
N GLY A 432 -0.86 11.94 -8.40
CA GLY A 432 0.16 10.93 -8.61
C GLY A 432 0.13 9.84 -7.54
N TYR A 433 1.16 9.02 -7.53
CA TYR A 433 1.42 8.07 -6.45
C TYR A 433 2.91 8.09 -6.11
N MET A 434 3.20 8.03 -4.81
CA MET A 434 4.54 7.87 -4.27
C MET A 434 4.82 6.39 -4.08
N ILE A 435 6.02 5.94 -4.43
CA ILE A 435 6.52 4.62 -4.09
C ILE A 435 7.76 4.73 -3.21
N VAL A 436 8.03 3.68 -2.43
CA VAL A 436 9.32 3.43 -1.77
C VAL A 436 9.78 2.01 -2.05
N GLU A 437 11.03 1.84 -2.43
CA GLU A 437 11.65 0.54 -2.68
C GLU A 437 12.09 -0.12 -1.36
N ASN A 438 11.87 -1.43 -1.26
CA ASN A 438 12.19 -2.20 -0.05
C ASN A 438 13.40 -3.13 -0.22
N ASP A 439 13.85 -3.42 -1.45
CA ASP A 439 15.04 -4.25 -1.70
C ASP A 439 16.28 -3.63 -1.02
N LEU A 440 17.18 -4.43 -0.44
CA LEU A 440 18.29 -3.90 0.38
C LEU A 440 19.17 -2.91 -0.38
N SER A 441 19.36 -3.16 -1.69
CA SER A 441 20.19 -2.31 -2.54
C SER A 441 19.62 -0.91 -2.77
N ASN A 442 18.29 -0.75 -2.75
CA ASN A 442 17.56 0.49 -3.01
C ASN A 442 16.66 0.88 -1.82
N LEU A 443 16.95 0.36 -0.62
CA LEU A 443 16.06 0.47 0.54
C LEU A 443 15.81 1.94 0.90
N GLY A 444 14.54 2.36 0.80
CA GLY A 444 14.14 3.73 1.10
C GLY A 444 14.27 4.71 -0.05
N ASP A 445 14.66 4.26 -1.24
CA ASP A 445 14.61 5.07 -2.46
C ASP A 445 13.15 5.33 -2.81
N MET A 446 12.82 6.62 -2.96
CA MET A 446 11.44 7.08 -3.16
C MET A 446 11.29 7.68 -4.55
N GLN A 447 10.21 7.30 -5.23
CA GLN A 447 9.88 7.84 -6.55
C GLN A 447 8.43 8.33 -6.57
N PHE A 448 8.20 9.52 -7.12
CA PHE A 448 6.89 10.09 -7.32
C PHE A 448 6.51 10.04 -8.80
N TYR A 449 5.38 9.40 -9.12
CA TYR A 449 4.82 9.37 -10.46
C TYR A 449 3.74 10.44 -10.59
N GLU A 450 4.14 11.59 -11.13
CA GLU A 450 3.28 12.76 -11.30
C GLU A 450 2.36 12.59 -12.52
N ILE A 451 1.08 12.88 -12.33
CA ILE A 451 0.09 13.00 -13.41
C ILE A 451 0.01 14.47 -13.84
N PRO A 452 0.34 14.80 -15.10
CA PRO A 452 0.27 16.18 -15.56
C PRO A 452 -1.13 16.76 -15.44
N LEU A 453 -1.26 17.92 -14.77
CA LEU A 453 -2.53 18.63 -14.59
C LEU A 453 -3.27 18.96 -15.90
N ASN A 454 -2.53 19.05 -17.01
CA ASN A 454 -3.03 19.36 -18.34
C ASN A 454 -3.31 18.11 -19.20
N SER A 455 -3.17 16.89 -18.66
CA SER A 455 -3.46 15.68 -19.43
C SER A 455 -4.94 15.59 -19.79
N THR A 456 -5.23 15.11 -20.99
CA THR A 456 -6.61 14.87 -21.45
C THR A 456 -7.27 13.72 -20.70
N THR A 457 -6.46 12.77 -20.22
CA THR A 457 -6.89 11.60 -19.46
C THR A 457 -6.59 11.85 -17.98
N LYS A 458 -7.58 11.65 -17.13
CA LYS A 458 -7.41 11.82 -15.68
C LYS A 458 -7.23 10.48 -15.02
N LEU A 459 -6.35 10.41 -14.02
CA LEU A 459 -6.25 9.26 -13.13
C LEU A 459 -7.18 9.48 -11.93
N ILE A 460 -8.17 8.62 -11.75
CA ILE A 460 -9.14 8.77 -10.66
C ILE A 460 -8.57 8.29 -9.33
N GLY A 461 -8.88 8.99 -8.24
CA GLY A 461 -8.44 8.62 -6.90
C GLY A 461 -9.22 7.44 -6.31
N PRO A 462 -8.68 6.78 -5.26
CA PRO A 462 -9.28 5.64 -4.59
C PRO A 462 -10.76 5.84 -4.24
N THR A 463 -11.14 7.05 -3.79
CA THR A 463 -12.54 7.32 -3.44
C THR A 463 -13.47 7.26 -4.66
N ALA A 464 -13.04 7.85 -5.78
CA ALA A 464 -13.83 7.90 -7.01
C ALA A 464 -13.96 6.51 -7.66
N VAL A 465 -12.91 5.69 -7.61
CA VAL A 465 -12.91 4.30 -8.08
C VAL A 465 -13.95 3.48 -7.31
N ARG A 466 -14.00 3.64 -5.99
CA ARG A 466 -14.99 2.93 -5.16
C ARG A 466 -16.42 3.35 -5.52
N GLU A 467 -16.66 4.63 -5.76
CA GLU A 467 -17.96 5.11 -6.24
C GLU A 467 -18.31 4.56 -7.63
N ALA A 468 -17.32 4.41 -8.51
CA ALA A 468 -17.51 3.82 -9.84
C ALA A 468 -17.94 2.36 -9.74
N LEU A 469 -17.25 1.56 -8.91
CA LEU A 469 -17.64 0.18 -8.61
C LEU A 469 -19.07 0.11 -8.04
N GLU A 470 -19.43 0.97 -7.09
CA GLU A 470 -20.78 0.96 -6.49
C GLU A 470 -21.90 1.34 -7.47
N ARG A 471 -21.59 2.09 -8.54
CA ARG A 471 -22.54 2.48 -9.59
C ARG A 471 -22.62 1.46 -10.72
N ASP A 472 -21.71 0.50 -10.78
CA ASP A 472 -21.70 -0.54 -11.81
C ASP A 472 -22.93 -1.45 -11.68
N PRO A 473 -23.71 -1.67 -12.77
CA PRO A 473 -24.92 -2.50 -12.72
C PRO A 473 -24.66 -3.97 -12.35
N ASP A 474 -23.56 -4.55 -12.84
CA ASP A 474 -23.21 -5.96 -12.60
C ASP A 474 -22.84 -6.14 -11.13
N PHE A 475 -22.04 -5.20 -10.59
CA PHE A 475 -21.70 -5.18 -9.18
C PHE A 475 -22.92 -4.93 -8.28
N ALA A 476 -23.85 -4.06 -8.67
CA ALA A 476 -25.08 -3.82 -7.89
C ALA A 476 -25.94 -5.09 -7.76
N GLN A 477 -26.01 -5.90 -8.82
CA GLN A 477 -26.66 -7.21 -8.80
C GLN A 477 -25.91 -8.19 -7.87
N LEU A 478 -24.59 -8.28 -8.00
CA LEU A 478 -23.75 -9.17 -7.20
C LEU A 478 -23.77 -8.79 -5.70
N LYS A 479 -23.74 -7.50 -5.38
CA LYS A 479 -23.86 -6.98 -4.00
C LYS A 479 -25.15 -7.43 -3.31
N THR A 480 -26.24 -7.55 -4.07
CA THR A 480 -27.52 -8.08 -3.58
C THR A 480 -27.44 -9.58 -3.30
N LEU A 481 -26.79 -10.35 -4.18
CA LEU A 481 -26.58 -11.79 -4.02
C LEU A 481 -25.70 -12.11 -2.80
N LEU A 482 -24.64 -11.33 -2.60
CA LEU A 482 -23.70 -11.49 -1.48
C LEU A 482 -24.20 -10.96 -0.13
N ARG A 483 -25.43 -10.40 -0.08
CA ARG A 483 -26.09 -9.92 1.15
C ARG A 483 -25.27 -8.89 1.94
N ASN A 484 -24.94 -7.77 1.29
CA ASN A 484 -24.15 -6.67 1.84
C ASN A 484 -22.68 -7.07 2.12
N PRO A 485 -21.92 -7.40 1.06
CA PRO A 485 -20.51 -7.76 1.16
C PRO A 485 -19.66 -6.59 1.66
N ARG A 486 -18.47 -6.92 2.17
CA ARG A 486 -17.44 -5.94 2.51
C ARG A 486 -16.55 -5.72 1.31
N ILE A 487 -16.38 -4.45 0.92
CA ILE A 487 -15.41 -4.04 -0.10
C ILE A 487 -14.07 -3.83 0.60
N GLY A 488 -13.00 -4.47 0.13
CA GLY A 488 -11.65 -4.36 0.69
C GLY A 488 -10.84 -3.20 0.14
N ASP A 489 -9.52 -3.33 0.22
CA ASP A 489 -8.54 -2.36 -0.29
C ASP A 489 -8.68 -2.12 -1.79
N ASN A 490 -8.42 -0.89 -2.24
CA ASN A 490 -8.43 -0.52 -3.66
C ASN A 490 -7.04 -0.09 -4.10
N ILE A 491 -6.23 -1.09 -4.47
CA ILE A 491 -4.82 -0.91 -4.76
C ILE A 491 -4.62 -0.65 -6.25
N LEU A 492 -3.82 0.38 -6.58
CA LEU A 492 -3.45 0.70 -7.95
C LEU A 492 -2.29 -0.19 -8.41
N TYR A 493 -2.48 -0.89 -9.54
CA TYR A 493 -1.44 -1.62 -10.24
C TYR A 493 -1.33 -1.14 -11.69
N ARG A 494 -0.13 -1.28 -12.26
CA ARG A 494 0.09 -1.11 -13.69
C ARG A 494 0.32 -2.47 -14.33
N VAL A 495 -0.64 -2.93 -15.15
CA VAL A 495 -0.57 -4.20 -15.88
C VAL A 495 -0.32 -3.90 -17.35
N GLY A 496 0.94 -4.02 -17.76
CA GLY A 496 1.44 -3.56 -19.05
C GLY A 496 1.27 -2.04 -19.21
N GLU A 497 0.37 -1.61 -20.09
CA GLU A 497 0.02 -0.21 -20.30
C GLU A 497 -1.21 0.27 -19.51
N GLN A 498 -1.93 -0.64 -18.85
CA GLN A 498 -3.19 -0.32 -18.16
C GLN A 498 -2.95 -0.01 -16.67
N ASP A 499 -3.34 1.18 -16.24
CA ASP A 499 -3.43 1.51 -14.82
C ASP A 499 -4.80 1.06 -14.30
N THR A 500 -4.81 0.09 -13.38
CA THR A 500 -6.03 -0.60 -12.94
C THR A 500 -6.04 -0.77 -11.43
N TYR A 501 -7.17 -0.46 -10.82
CA TYR A 501 -7.43 -0.73 -9.42
C TYR A 501 -7.99 -2.14 -9.24
N PHE A 502 -7.38 -2.93 -8.37
CA PHE A 502 -7.91 -4.22 -7.95
C PHE A 502 -8.58 -4.08 -6.59
N ILE A 503 -9.85 -4.49 -6.52
CA ILE A 503 -10.72 -4.33 -5.35
C ILE A 503 -11.34 -5.68 -4.99
N PRO A 504 -10.91 -6.35 -3.92
CA PRO A 504 -11.50 -7.58 -3.47
C PRO A 504 -12.83 -7.31 -2.75
N VAL A 505 -13.78 -8.21 -2.95
CA VAL A 505 -15.12 -8.13 -2.34
C VAL A 505 -15.35 -9.39 -1.53
N TYR A 506 -15.43 -9.23 -0.22
CA TYR A 506 -15.57 -10.33 0.72
C TYR A 506 -17.04 -10.56 1.11
N THR A 507 -17.41 -11.83 1.20
CA THR A 507 -18.70 -12.22 1.75
C THR A 507 -18.64 -12.17 3.28
N ALA A 508 -19.23 -11.13 3.86
CA ALA A 508 -19.41 -11.06 5.30
C ALA A 508 -20.80 -11.63 5.62
N GLY A 509 -20.87 -12.88 6.07
CA GLY A 509 -22.10 -13.39 6.68
C GLY A 509 -22.40 -12.54 7.91
N ALA A 510 -23.61 -11.99 8.04
CA ALA A 510 -24.04 -11.24 9.22
C ALA A 510 -23.89 -12.11 10.50
N GLY A 511 -22.73 -12.01 11.16
CA GLY A 511 -22.33 -12.77 12.34
C GLY A 511 -21.32 -13.92 12.15
N GLY A 512 -20.70 -14.07 10.97
CA GLY A 512 -19.70 -15.12 10.70
C GLY A 512 -18.27 -14.71 11.07
N VAL A 513 -17.48 -15.65 11.60
CA VAL A 513 -16.07 -15.48 11.99
C VAL A 513 -15.11 -15.74 10.82
N VAL A 514 -15.62 -16.04 9.62
CA VAL A 514 -14.81 -16.45 8.46
C VAL A 514 -15.09 -15.52 7.28
N ALA A 515 -14.07 -14.79 6.82
CA ALA A 515 -14.12 -14.03 5.58
C ALA A 515 -13.85 -14.96 4.38
N GLN A 516 -14.69 -14.88 3.35
CA GLN A 516 -14.46 -15.56 2.07
C GLN A 516 -14.47 -14.54 0.94
N LEU A 517 -13.56 -14.70 -0.02
CA LEU A 517 -13.53 -13.91 -1.24
C LEU A 517 -14.77 -14.24 -2.09
N GLY A 518 -15.57 -13.23 -2.41
CA GLY A 518 -16.76 -13.36 -3.24
C GLY A 518 -16.48 -13.07 -4.71
N THR A 519 -15.75 -11.99 -5.00
CA THR A 519 -15.29 -11.61 -6.34
C THR A 519 -14.16 -10.58 -6.23
N ILE A 520 -13.43 -10.36 -7.31
CA ILE A 520 -12.44 -9.30 -7.46
C ILE A 520 -12.95 -8.36 -8.55
N ALA A 521 -12.92 -7.06 -8.27
CA ALA A 521 -13.21 -6.04 -9.27
C ALA A 521 -11.91 -5.42 -9.81
N ALA A 522 -11.76 -5.38 -11.12
CA ALA A 522 -10.72 -4.62 -11.82
C ALA A 522 -11.36 -3.35 -12.40
N VAL A 523 -10.95 -2.18 -11.92
CA VAL A 523 -11.51 -0.89 -12.33
C VAL A 523 -10.43 -0.06 -13.00
N GLY A 524 -10.66 0.34 -14.26
CA GLY A 524 -9.73 1.21 -14.99
C GLY A 524 -9.52 2.54 -14.26
N ALA A 525 -8.26 2.89 -13.99
CA ALA A 525 -7.91 4.13 -13.29
C ALA A 525 -7.96 5.36 -14.21
N ALA A 526 -7.86 5.14 -15.52
CA ALA A 526 -7.91 6.20 -16.52
C ALA A 526 -9.36 6.56 -16.86
N PHE A 527 -9.70 7.85 -16.80
CA PHE A 527 -11.06 8.35 -17.02
C PHE A 527 -11.13 9.34 -18.19
N THR A 528 -11.93 8.97 -19.19
CA THR A 528 -12.28 9.80 -20.38
C THR A 528 -13.76 10.18 -20.45
N GLY A 529 -14.56 9.79 -19.45
CA GLY A 529 -16.00 10.07 -19.39
C GLY A 529 -16.85 8.87 -18.96
N GLU A 530 -16.32 7.66 -19.12
CA GLU A 530 -16.95 6.39 -18.74
C GLU A 530 -16.05 5.60 -17.80
N TYR A 531 -16.66 4.69 -17.02
CA TYR A 531 -15.93 3.77 -16.15
C TYR A 531 -16.04 2.35 -16.71
N TYR A 532 -14.93 1.63 -16.70
CA TYR A 532 -14.89 0.23 -17.11
C TYR A 532 -14.53 -0.61 -15.88
N VAL A 533 -15.42 -1.54 -15.54
CA VAL A 533 -15.33 -2.40 -14.34
C VAL A 533 -15.48 -3.85 -14.78
N GLY A 534 -14.45 -4.66 -14.58
CA GLY A 534 -14.50 -6.12 -14.73
C GLY A 534 -14.64 -6.82 -13.38
N LEU A 535 -15.35 -7.94 -13.32
CA LEU A 535 -15.63 -8.74 -12.12
C LEU A 535 -15.23 -10.21 -12.35
N GLY A 536 -14.21 -10.68 -11.65
CA GLY A 536 -13.71 -12.06 -11.77
C GLY A 536 -13.77 -12.85 -10.47
N ALA A 537 -13.61 -14.17 -10.55
CA ALA A 537 -13.26 -14.96 -9.37
C ALA A 537 -11.76 -14.84 -9.05
N THR A 538 -10.93 -14.62 -10.08
CA THR A 538 -9.50 -14.30 -9.96
C THR A 538 -9.18 -12.91 -10.49
N GLN A 539 -8.00 -12.40 -10.15
CA GLN A 539 -7.52 -11.11 -10.64
C GLN A 539 -7.32 -11.10 -12.17
N GLU A 540 -6.93 -12.23 -12.76
CA GLU A 540 -6.79 -12.40 -14.21
C GLU A 540 -8.16 -12.32 -14.89
N GLU A 541 -9.17 -13.03 -14.38
CA GLU A 541 -10.53 -13.00 -14.92
C GLU A 541 -11.16 -11.60 -14.80
N ALA A 542 -10.94 -10.93 -13.67
CA ALA A 542 -11.43 -9.57 -13.45
C ALA A 542 -10.79 -8.60 -14.44
N PHE A 543 -9.47 -8.71 -14.65
CA PHE A 543 -8.72 -7.90 -15.60
C PHE A 543 -9.12 -8.20 -17.05
N GLU A 544 -9.39 -9.46 -17.38
CA GLU A 544 -9.91 -9.85 -18.68
C GLU A 544 -11.25 -9.17 -18.98
N GLU A 545 -12.22 -9.27 -18.06
CA GLU A 545 -13.53 -8.66 -18.27
C GLU A 545 -13.42 -7.13 -18.39
N TYR A 546 -12.52 -6.51 -17.63
CA TYR A 546 -12.20 -5.09 -17.76
C TYR A 546 -11.70 -4.76 -19.18
N LEU A 547 -10.76 -5.52 -19.73
CA LEU A 547 -10.24 -5.32 -21.09
C LEU A 547 -11.32 -5.53 -22.16
N GLN A 548 -12.20 -6.53 -21.97
CA GLN A 548 -13.32 -6.77 -22.87
C GLN A 548 -14.27 -5.57 -22.91
N LYS A 549 -14.69 -5.06 -21.73
CA LYS A 549 -15.53 -3.86 -21.63
C LYS A 549 -14.87 -2.61 -22.22
N LEU A 550 -13.57 -2.44 -22.00
CA LEU A 550 -12.78 -1.35 -22.58
C LEU A 550 -12.74 -1.42 -24.12
N SER A 551 -12.67 -2.63 -24.68
CA SER A 551 -12.65 -2.85 -26.14
C SER A 551 -14.03 -2.72 -26.82
N GLY A 552 -15.09 -2.48 -26.04
CA GLY A 552 -16.47 -2.38 -26.54
C GLY A 552 -17.16 -3.74 -26.76
N VAL A 553 -16.60 -4.82 -26.23
CA VAL A 553 -17.23 -6.15 -26.22
C VAL A 553 -18.12 -6.26 -24.98
N VAL A 554 -19.41 -6.52 -25.18
CA VAL A 554 -20.34 -6.77 -24.06
C VAL A 554 -20.16 -8.23 -23.63
N SER A 555 -19.72 -8.44 -22.38
CA SER A 555 -19.67 -9.76 -21.76
C SER A 555 -21.04 -10.44 -21.86
N THR A 556 -21.15 -11.51 -22.65
CA THR A 556 -22.26 -12.44 -22.51
C THR A 556 -21.98 -13.29 -21.28
N ALA A 557 -22.88 -13.19 -20.28
CA ALA A 557 -22.90 -13.99 -19.06
C ALA A 557 -22.47 -15.46 -19.28
N PRO A 558 -21.89 -16.15 -18.27
CA PRO A 558 -21.32 -17.47 -18.44
C PRO A 558 -22.36 -18.45 -19.00
N SER A 559 -22.19 -18.85 -20.26
CA SER A 559 -23.06 -19.79 -20.92
C SER A 559 -22.77 -21.18 -20.36
N THR A 560 -23.73 -21.72 -19.61
CA THR A 560 -23.74 -23.12 -19.15
C THR A 560 -23.85 -24.16 -20.28
N ASN A 561 -23.54 -23.83 -21.53
CA ASN A 561 -23.47 -24.77 -22.64
C ASN A 561 -22.28 -24.37 -23.50
N GLY A 562 -21.28 -25.26 -23.58
CA GLY A 562 -20.08 -25.10 -24.40
C GLY A 562 -20.37 -25.14 -25.88
N ASP A 563 -21.06 -24.13 -26.41
CA ASP A 563 -20.96 -23.76 -27.81
C ASP A 563 -19.83 -22.76 -27.95
N ILE A 564 -18.71 -23.29 -28.43
CA ILE A 564 -17.53 -22.55 -28.86
C ILE A 564 -17.98 -21.70 -30.05
N SER A 565 -18.13 -20.39 -29.87
CA SER A 565 -18.08 -19.47 -31.00
C SER A 565 -16.67 -19.55 -31.58
N PHE A 566 -16.52 -20.17 -32.74
CA PHE A 566 -15.24 -20.21 -33.44
C PHE A 566 -14.96 -18.80 -33.97
N ASP A 567 -14.08 -18.06 -33.29
CA ASP A 567 -13.54 -16.81 -33.82
C ASP A 567 -12.78 -17.12 -35.12
N LEU A 568 -13.09 -16.35 -36.17
CA LEU A 568 -12.48 -16.53 -37.48
C LEU A 568 -11.17 -15.73 -37.55
N ASP A 569 -10.07 -16.40 -37.86
CA ASP A 569 -8.80 -15.73 -38.16
C ASP A 569 -8.98 -14.77 -39.35
N ARG A 570 -8.18 -13.69 -39.39
CA ARG A 570 -8.23 -12.63 -40.40
C ARG A 570 -8.19 -13.19 -41.82
N THR A 571 -7.35 -14.18 -42.07
CA THR A 571 -7.23 -14.85 -43.37
C THR A 571 -8.53 -15.55 -43.74
N ALA A 572 -9.12 -16.29 -42.80
CA ALA A 572 -10.38 -17.00 -43.01
C ALA A 572 -11.54 -16.02 -43.29
N ARG A 573 -11.57 -14.85 -42.64
CA ARG A 573 -12.58 -13.82 -42.89
C ARG A 573 -12.46 -13.21 -44.29
N ILE A 574 -11.23 -12.92 -44.72
CA ILE A 574 -10.97 -12.40 -46.08
C ILE A 574 -11.33 -13.46 -47.12
N ASP A 575 -11.00 -14.73 -46.89
CA ASP A 575 -11.32 -15.83 -47.78
C ASP A 575 -12.84 -16.02 -47.93
N MET A 576 -13.62 -15.88 -46.84
CA MET A 576 -15.08 -15.92 -46.91
C MET A 576 -15.66 -14.77 -47.73
N ILE A 577 -15.19 -13.54 -47.50
CA ILE A 577 -15.62 -12.38 -48.28
C ILE A 577 -15.24 -12.55 -49.75
N THR A 578 -14.05 -13.07 -50.03
CA THR A 578 -13.58 -13.33 -51.40
C THR A 578 -14.44 -14.40 -52.08
N SER A 579 -14.77 -15.50 -51.39
CA SER A 579 -15.66 -16.55 -51.91
C SER A 579 -17.06 -16.02 -52.25
N LEU A 580 -17.61 -15.11 -51.42
CA LEU A 580 -18.90 -14.48 -51.68
C LEU A 580 -18.89 -13.63 -52.96
N LEU A 581 -17.76 -12.99 -53.27
CA LEU A 581 -17.59 -12.21 -54.50
C LEU A 581 -17.36 -13.11 -55.73
N GLU A 582 -16.62 -14.21 -55.57
CA GLU A 582 -16.38 -15.20 -56.62
C GLU A 582 -17.67 -15.94 -57.03
N ASP A 583 -18.56 -16.21 -56.08
CA ASP A 583 -19.87 -16.85 -56.34
C ASP A 583 -20.80 -16.00 -57.24
N GLN A 584 -20.50 -14.71 -57.41
CA GLN A 584 -21.27 -13.76 -58.22
C GLN A 584 -20.67 -13.51 -59.62
N ASP A 585 -19.70 -14.32 -60.07
CA ASP A 585 -19.02 -14.18 -61.38
C ASP A 585 -18.35 -12.79 -61.60
N LEU A 586 -17.93 -12.10 -60.53
CA LEU A 586 -17.31 -10.76 -60.59
C LEU A 586 -15.78 -10.83 -60.71
N GLU A 587 -15.19 -9.91 -61.48
CA GLU A 587 -13.73 -9.72 -61.57
C GLU A 587 -13.23 -8.87 -60.39
N ILE A 588 -12.55 -9.50 -59.43
CA ILE A 588 -11.96 -8.84 -58.25
C ILE A 588 -10.62 -8.21 -58.63
N LEU A 589 -10.50 -6.89 -58.46
CA LEU A 589 -9.31 -6.11 -58.77
C LEU A 589 -8.75 -5.42 -57.53
N THR A 590 -7.44 -5.48 -57.35
CA THR A 590 -6.72 -4.75 -56.28
C THR A 590 -6.10 -3.47 -56.84
N PRO A 591 -6.63 -2.28 -56.51
CA PRO A 591 -6.11 -1.02 -57.03
C PRO A 591 -4.72 -0.71 -56.45
N SER A 592 -3.80 -0.21 -57.27
CA SER A 592 -2.46 0.22 -56.83
C SER A 592 -2.44 1.64 -56.24
N SER A 593 -3.45 2.46 -56.55
CA SER A 593 -3.70 3.77 -55.95
C SER A 593 -5.14 4.20 -56.20
N ILE A 594 -5.79 4.82 -55.22
CA ILE A 594 -7.18 5.32 -55.35
C ILE A 594 -7.17 6.85 -55.31
N GLN A 595 -7.61 7.48 -56.39
CA GLN A 595 -7.84 8.93 -56.45
C GLN A 595 -9.20 9.19 -57.10
N VAL A 596 -10.24 9.28 -56.26
CA VAL A 596 -11.60 9.60 -56.70
C VAL A 596 -12.00 11.00 -56.21
N PRO A 597 -12.53 11.88 -57.09
CA PRO A 597 -12.91 13.23 -56.71
C PRO A 597 -14.14 13.29 -55.79
N LEU A 598 -14.92 12.20 -55.71
CA LEU A 598 -16.09 12.07 -54.83
C LEU A 598 -16.35 10.58 -54.55
N SER A 599 -16.53 10.21 -53.28
CA SER A 599 -16.83 8.84 -52.83
C SER A 599 -17.96 8.86 -51.80
N PHE A 600 -18.84 7.87 -51.84
CA PHE A 600 -19.95 7.68 -50.90
C PHE A 600 -19.78 6.33 -50.19
N ASN A 601 -20.09 6.30 -48.89
CA ASN A 601 -20.03 5.09 -48.08
C ASN A 601 -21.45 4.53 -47.94
N GLU A 602 -21.70 3.38 -48.56
CA GLU A 602 -23.01 2.72 -48.59
C GLU A 602 -23.28 1.84 -47.34
N GLY A 603 -22.25 1.53 -46.55
CA GLY A 603 -22.41 0.80 -45.30
C GLY A 603 -21.11 0.33 -44.65
N LYS A 604 -21.19 0.02 -43.36
CA LYS A 604 -20.05 -0.47 -42.57
C LYS A 604 -20.53 -1.50 -41.56
N ILE A 605 -19.86 -2.64 -41.50
CA ILE A 605 -20.10 -3.70 -40.51
C ILE A 605 -18.78 -4.17 -39.90
N ALA A 606 -18.86 -4.64 -38.66
CA ALA A 606 -17.80 -5.34 -37.96
C ALA A 606 -17.97 -6.85 -38.17
N PHE A 607 -16.99 -7.50 -38.78
CA PHE A 607 -17.00 -8.94 -39.04
C PHE A 607 -15.83 -9.59 -38.32
N TYR A 608 -16.11 -10.31 -37.22
CA TYR A 608 -15.10 -10.89 -36.34
C TYR A 608 -15.29 -12.40 -36.13
N SER A 609 -16.54 -12.87 -36.12
CA SER A 609 -16.95 -14.23 -35.83
C SER A 609 -17.97 -14.75 -36.85
N GLN A 610 -18.25 -16.05 -36.80
CA GLN A 610 -19.28 -16.67 -37.62
C GLN A 610 -20.69 -16.10 -37.36
N ALA A 611 -20.93 -15.50 -36.18
CA ALA A 611 -22.24 -14.95 -35.83
C ALA A 611 -22.62 -13.72 -36.67
N GLU A 612 -21.62 -12.94 -37.13
CA GLU A 612 -21.88 -11.76 -37.96
C GLU A 612 -21.84 -12.06 -39.47
N LEU A 613 -21.66 -13.34 -39.87
CA LEU A 613 -21.58 -13.72 -41.29
C LEU A 613 -22.87 -13.40 -42.04
N GLU A 614 -24.04 -13.70 -41.47
CA GLU A 614 -25.33 -13.49 -42.14
C GLU A 614 -25.60 -11.99 -42.41
N ASP A 615 -25.29 -11.12 -41.44
CA ASP A 615 -25.43 -9.67 -41.61
C ASP A 615 -24.38 -9.10 -42.58
N THR A 616 -23.17 -9.67 -42.58
CA THR A 616 -22.09 -9.27 -43.50
C THR A 616 -22.42 -9.67 -44.94
N GLU A 617 -22.89 -10.89 -45.16
CA GLU A 617 -23.38 -11.38 -46.45
C GLU A 617 -24.50 -10.50 -46.99
N LYS A 618 -25.45 -10.14 -46.13
CA LYS A 618 -26.56 -9.26 -46.50
C LYS A 618 -26.07 -7.88 -46.95
N LEU A 619 -25.18 -7.25 -46.19
CA LEU A 619 -24.64 -5.93 -46.54
C LEU A 619 -23.88 -5.96 -47.88
N ILE A 620 -23.05 -6.98 -48.08
CA ILE A 620 -22.29 -7.14 -49.33
C ILE A 620 -23.26 -7.38 -50.49
N THR A 621 -24.24 -8.25 -50.33
CA THR A 621 -25.22 -8.55 -51.38
C THR A 621 -26.04 -7.32 -51.77
N GLU A 622 -26.53 -6.55 -50.80
CA GLU A 622 -27.25 -5.30 -51.05
C GLU A 622 -26.37 -4.30 -51.84
N PHE A 623 -25.09 -4.16 -51.46
CA PHE A 623 -24.15 -3.32 -52.20
C PHE A 623 -23.90 -3.81 -53.65
N LEU A 624 -23.74 -5.12 -53.83
CA LEU A 624 -23.53 -5.71 -55.16
C LEU A 624 -24.75 -5.50 -56.07
N ASP A 625 -25.95 -5.78 -55.57
CA ASP A 625 -27.20 -5.68 -56.32
C ASP A 625 -27.55 -4.23 -56.69
N ASP A 626 -27.33 -3.29 -55.78
CA ASP A 626 -27.73 -1.89 -55.99
C ASP A 626 -26.69 -1.10 -56.79
N PHE A 627 -25.40 -1.39 -56.63
CA PHE A 627 -24.31 -0.55 -57.13
C PHE A 627 -23.42 -1.23 -58.18
N VAL A 628 -23.08 -2.51 -58.03
CA VAL A 628 -22.09 -3.21 -58.86
C VAL A 628 -22.73 -3.89 -60.07
N ILE A 629 -23.54 -4.93 -59.85
CA ILE A 629 -24.10 -5.81 -60.88
C ILE A 629 -24.86 -5.05 -61.99
N PRO A 630 -25.67 -4.01 -61.69
CA PRO A 630 -26.39 -3.29 -62.74
C PRO A 630 -25.50 -2.46 -63.67
N ARG A 631 -24.22 -2.26 -63.33
CA ARG A 631 -23.35 -1.25 -63.96
C ARG A 631 -22.01 -1.80 -64.44
N THR A 632 -21.41 -2.74 -63.72
CA THR A 632 -20.06 -3.24 -63.98
C THR A 632 -19.90 -4.69 -63.52
N GLU A 633 -19.03 -5.44 -64.19
CA GLU A 633 -18.60 -6.79 -63.77
C GLU A 633 -17.32 -6.75 -62.92
N ARG A 634 -16.93 -5.58 -62.42
CA ARG A 634 -15.66 -5.35 -61.71
C ARG A 634 -15.90 -4.79 -60.33
N ILE A 635 -15.25 -5.39 -59.34
CA ILE A 635 -15.23 -4.90 -57.98
C ILE A 635 -13.80 -4.64 -57.54
N PHE A 636 -13.59 -3.53 -56.86
CA PHE A 636 -12.31 -3.18 -56.27
C PHE A 636 -12.31 -3.62 -54.80
N MET A 637 -11.30 -4.38 -54.41
CA MET A 637 -11.07 -4.78 -53.03
C MET A 637 -9.69 -4.29 -52.60
N TRP A 638 -9.61 -3.56 -51.51
CA TRP A 638 -8.34 -3.08 -50.96
C TRP A 638 -8.40 -2.99 -49.44
N GLU A 639 -7.22 -3.09 -48.82
CA GLU A 639 -7.06 -3.00 -47.37
C GLU A 639 -6.45 -1.65 -47.00
N GLU A 640 -7.00 -1.02 -45.97
CA GLU A 640 -6.44 0.16 -45.32
C GLU A 640 -6.44 -0.09 -43.81
N ASP A 641 -5.25 -0.23 -43.22
CA ASP A 641 -5.03 -0.67 -41.84
C ASP A 641 -5.78 -1.97 -41.48
N ASN A 642 -6.82 -1.87 -40.66
CA ASN A 642 -7.66 -2.99 -40.21
C ASN A 642 -9.02 -3.05 -40.91
N ILE A 643 -9.22 -2.29 -42.00
CA ILE A 643 -10.47 -2.21 -42.75
C ILE A 643 -10.29 -2.83 -44.13
N LEU A 644 -11.11 -3.84 -44.45
CA LEU A 644 -11.27 -4.33 -45.81
C LEU A 644 -12.34 -3.48 -46.50
N ASN A 645 -11.98 -2.81 -47.58
CA ASN A 645 -12.87 -1.97 -48.36
C ASN A 645 -13.28 -2.68 -49.64
N LEU A 646 -14.56 -2.59 -49.96
CA LEU A 646 -15.15 -3.00 -51.23
C LEU A 646 -15.71 -1.76 -51.92
N GLY A 647 -15.44 -1.61 -53.22
CA GLY A 647 -15.87 -0.45 -53.99
C GLY A 647 -16.06 -0.74 -55.46
N THR A 648 -16.84 0.10 -56.13
CA THR A 648 -16.99 0.09 -57.58
C THR A 648 -16.94 1.53 -58.11
N ILE A 649 -16.66 1.68 -59.41
CA ILE A 649 -16.70 2.97 -60.10
C ILE A 649 -17.96 3.00 -60.94
N VAL A 650 -18.90 3.86 -60.54
CA VAL A 650 -20.21 4.07 -61.18
C VAL A 650 -20.18 5.19 -62.20
#